data_AF-A0A4R6SDL2-F1
#
_entry.id   AF-A0A4R6SDL2-F1
#
_cell.length_a   1.000
_cell.length_b   1.000
_cell.length_c   1.000
_cell.angle_alpha   90.00
_cell.angle_beta   90.00
_cell.angle_gamma   90.00
#
_symmetry.space_group_name_H-M   'P 1'
#
loop_
_entity.id
_entity.type
_entity.pdbx_description
1 polymer ?
#
loop_
_entity_poly.entity_id
_entity_poly.type
_entity_poly.pdbx_seq_one_letter_code
_entity_poly.pdbx_strand_id
1 'polypeptide(L)'
;MTRLNRRRFVTAVGGALLGLATASEVAKAEPRTLGRTQTTTATATAATSNAAADEYEQRFLDQYNKIKDPANGYFSSAGVPYHSVEKLMVEAPDHGHQSTSEAFSYWMWLEATYGRVTGDWAPFNSAWSAAEKYIIPTHTDQPSNDSYNASKPATYAPEWSSPNNYPSPLDSSVAVGSDPIAGELKSAYGTSDVYGMHWLIDVDNVYGYGNTAGTGGEAGPSAPGPCYINSYQRGAQESVWETIPQPCTDQFKYGGPNGYLDLFVKDQSYAKQWKYTNAPDADARAIQAAYWAQRWATAQGNGSAISASVAKAARMGDFLRYAMFDKYFKRVGNCVDANVCPAGNGREAQHYLLGWYYAWGGAEPGGGWAWRIGDGASHTGYQNPVAAFALSSVSPLVPKGSTAQSDWSKSLGRQIEFLRWLQSAEGGIAGGCTNSWDGQYGTPPAGTPTFYGMAYDWEPVYHDPPSNNWFGMQAWGMERWAEYYYITGDSKVRPVLDKWVAWVSGQVTADPAAGTFKIPSTLAWTGQPDTWNPASPGSNTGLHVSVTDYSQDVGVAAATVKALLYYAAATNDTAAKAKAKNLLDAMSAHAESKGVTTVETREDYKRFGDQVYVPSGWSGTMPNGDKVQPGVTFIGMRSFYKTDPRWPDVQAYVNGTGPAPKFTYHRFWAQADVAMAFAVYSELFGGGGGGGDTQPPTTPTGVTVTATTSDSVSLSWSASTDNVGVAGYLVQRNGIQVGSVATTGFTDTGLAAGTAYSYTVRARDAAGNLSTASSAVTGTTKPGSTGGSVTASYHVDNDWGNGFTATITVQNKGTTAISAWEVKWTWGGNQQVTNSWNAGLVQNGTGVDVHNLGYNGSIAPGQSTTFGIQATYSGSNPAPTLSASGS
;
A
#
# COMPACT_ATOMS: atom_id res chain seq x y z
N MET A 1 -7.97 58.50 20.92
CA MET A 1 -8.96 59.41 21.54
C MET A 1 -10.33 58.75 21.49
N THR A 2 -11.03 58.76 22.63
CA THR A 2 -12.49 58.67 22.81
C THR A 2 -13.26 57.37 22.48
N ARG A 3 -13.85 56.81 23.56
CA ARG A 3 -14.90 55.77 23.65
C ARG A 3 -16.21 56.20 22.95
N LEU A 4 -17.07 55.24 22.57
CA LEU A 4 -18.53 55.14 22.85
C LEU A 4 -19.17 54.06 21.93
N ASN A 5 -20.30 53.40 22.18
CA ASN A 5 -20.85 52.65 23.32
C ASN A 5 -22.07 51.86 22.76
N ARG A 6 -22.43 50.73 23.41
CA ARG A 6 -23.75 50.02 23.43
C ARG A 6 -24.24 49.21 22.22
N ARG A 7 -24.57 47.92 22.46
CA ARG A 7 -25.93 47.41 22.82
C ARG A 7 -25.88 45.97 23.33
N ARG A 8 -26.78 45.65 24.28
CA ARG A 8 -26.96 44.40 25.05
C ARG A 8 -28.18 43.62 24.56
N PHE A 9 -28.22 42.30 24.81
CA PHE A 9 -29.38 41.49 25.26
C PHE A 9 -28.81 40.22 25.95
N VAL A 10 -28.73 40.16 27.29
CA VAL A 10 -29.65 39.56 28.30
C VAL A 10 -29.86 38.04 28.18
N THR A 11 -29.22 37.29 29.08
CA THR A 11 -29.71 36.01 29.62
C THR A 11 -29.58 36.05 31.15
N ALA A 12 -30.55 35.44 31.84
CA ALA A 12 -30.89 35.64 33.25
C ALA A 12 -30.00 34.86 34.26
N VAL A 13 -29.73 35.54 35.40
CA VAL A 13 -29.82 35.17 36.84
C VAL A 13 -29.37 33.75 37.28
N GLY A 14 -28.50 33.55 38.30
CA GLY A 14 -27.90 34.47 39.28
C GLY A 14 -27.07 33.79 40.41
N GLY A 15 -26.55 34.62 41.33
CA GLY A 15 -26.04 34.32 42.70
C GLY A 15 -24.66 33.64 42.80
N ALA A 16 -23.50 34.34 42.80
CA ALA A 16 -22.89 35.21 43.82
C ALA A 16 -22.20 34.47 45.00
N LEU A 17 -20.86 34.51 45.06
CA LEU A 17 -20.08 34.94 46.24
C LEU A 17 -18.60 35.19 45.93
N LEU A 18 -18.06 36.23 46.59
CA LEU A 18 -16.77 36.92 46.50
C LEU A 18 -15.55 36.04 46.84
N GLY A 19 -14.29 36.36 46.51
CA GLY A 19 -13.72 37.58 45.90
C GLY A 19 -12.19 37.53 45.68
N LEU A 20 -11.71 38.54 44.91
CA LEU A 20 -10.43 39.30 44.91
C LEU A 20 -9.09 38.55 45.16
N ALA A 21 -8.22 38.48 44.15
CA ALA A 21 -7.02 39.33 43.91
C ALA A 21 -5.83 38.96 44.84
N THR A 22 -4.58 38.72 44.42
CA THR A 22 -3.63 39.50 43.60
C THR A 22 -2.46 38.58 43.18
N ALA A 23 -2.00 38.60 41.93
CA ALA A 23 -0.79 39.27 41.44
C ALA A 23 0.57 38.81 42.00
N SER A 24 1.46 38.49 41.04
CA SER A 24 2.90 38.74 40.98
C SER A 24 3.88 37.61 41.29
N GLU A 25 4.87 37.58 40.39
CA GLU A 25 5.95 36.65 40.17
C GLU A 25 7.01 36.55 41.28
N VAL A 26 7.90 35.58 41.02
CA VAL A 26 9.35 35.50 41.31
C VAL A 26 9.72 34.55 42.46
N ALA A 27 10.29 33.39 42.09
CA ALA A 27 11.68 33.05 42.41
C ALA A 27 12.05 31.62 41.97
N LYS A 28 13.21 31.51 41.32
CA LYS A 28 13.97 30.28 41.06
C LYS A 28 14.29 29.53 42.37
N ALA A 29 14.31 28.20 42.32
CA ALA A 29 15.18 27.36 43.15
C ALA A 29 15.31 25.93 42.58
N GLU A 30 16.54 25.53 42.23
CA GLU A 30 17.01 24.14 42.42
C GLU A 30 17.61 24.01 43.85
N PRO A 31 18.13 22.85 44.28
CA PRO A 31 17.45 21.57 44.48
C PRO A 31 17.59 21.12 45.95
N ARG A 32 16.70 20.24 46.44
CA ARG A 32 16.94 19.52 47.70
C ARG A 32 16.54 18.05 47.58
N THR A 33 17.56 17.21 47.69
CA THR A 33 17.49 15.79 48.05
C THR A 33 16.79 15.63 49.40
N LEU A 34 15.96 14.59 49.56
CA LEU A 34 15.87 13.75 50.78
C LEU A 34 14.84 12.62 50.62
N GLY A 35 15.26 11.41 50.99
CA GLY A 35 14.48 10.57 51.90
C GLY A 35 13.42 9.63 51.30
N ARG A 36 13.86 8.41 51.03
CA ARG A 36 13.03 7.22 50.77
C ARG A 36 12.22 6.84 52.02
N THR A 37 10.89 6.79 51.95
CA THR A 37 10.11 5.79 52.70
C THR A 37 8.82 5.43 51.95
N GLN A 38 8.53 4.15 52.03
CA GLN A 38 7.66 3.29 51.22
C GLN A 38 6.17 3.54 51.45
N THR A 39 5.35 3.54 50.39
CA THR A 39 3.92 3.17 50.50
C THR A 39 3.44 2.54 49.18
N THR A 40 3.28 1.21 49.24
CA THR A 40 2.39 0.31 48.48
C THR A 40 2.08 0.61 47.00
N THR A 41 2.70 -0.20 46.14
CA THR A 41 2.36 -0.51 44.76
C THR A 41 0.90 -0.95 44.60
N ALA A 42 0.16 -0.28 43.72
CA ALA A 42 -1.03 -0.83 43.07
C ALA A 42 -0.57 -1.60 41.83
N THR A 43 -0.65 -2.93 41.91
CA THR A 43 -0.40 -3.86 40.82
C THR A 43 -1.52 -3.75 39.80
N ALA A 44 -1.20 -3.36 38.57
CA ALA A 44 -2.06 -3.58 37.43
C ALA A 44 -2.12 -5.10 37.18
N THR A 45 -3.31 -5.68 37.24
CA THR A 45 -3.55 -7.08 36.90
C THR A 45 -3.42 -7.26 35.39
N ALA A 46 -2.23 -7.65 34.96
CA ALA A 46 -2.02 -8.32 33.67
C ALA A 46 -2.56 -9.75 33.76
N ALA A 47 -3.50 -10.09 32.89
CA ALA A 47 -3.85 -11.46 32.51
C ALA A 47 -3.85 -11.42 30.97
N THR A 48 -3.11 -12.27 30.24
CA THR A 48 -2.95 -13.72 30.38
C THR A 48 -1.69 -14.27 29.70
N SER A 49 -1.11 -15.33 30.30
CA SER A 49 -0.25 -16.38 29.74
C SER A 49 0.99 -16.01 28.91
N ASN A 50 2.13 -15.79 29.57
CA ASN A 50 3.45 -15.90 28.94
C ASN A 50 3.77 -17.39 28.67
N ALA A 51 3.46 -17.86 27.46
CA ALA A 51 4.34 -18.84 26.84
C ALA A 51 5.71 -18.15 26.66
N ALA A 52 6.81 -18.86 26.89
CA ALA A 52 8.13 -18.29 26.59
C ALA A 52 8.19 -17.98 25.08
N ALA A 53 8.64 -16.77 24.73
CA ALA A 53 8.87 -16.39 23.33
C ALA A 53 9.76 -17.43 22.65
N ASP A 54 9.42 -17.84 21.42
CA ASP A 54 10.32 -18.69 20.65
C ASP A 54 11.61 -17.92 20.30
N GLU A 55 12.65 -18.65 19.88
CA GLU A 55 13.96 -18.08 19.59
C GLU A 55 13.90 -16.86 18.64
N TYR A 56 13.06 -16.91 17.61
CA TYR A 56 12.96 -15.84 16.61
C TYR A 56 12.12 -14.67 17.10
N GLU A 57 11.10 -14.92 17.91
CA GLU A 57 10.38 -13.85 18.61
C GLU A 57 11.32 -13.09 19.57
N GLN A 58 12.18 -13.79 20.30
CA GLN A 58 13.20 -13.14 21.14
C GLN A 58 14.21 -12.35 20.29
N ARG A 59 14.68 -12.88 19.16
CA ARG A 59 15.56 -12.13 18.24
C ARG A 59 14.89 -10.87 17.68
N PHE A 60 13.58 -10.90 17.41
CA PHE A 60 12.81 -9.71 17.08
C PHE A 60 12.86 -8.69 18.22
N LEU A 61 12.55 -9.10 19.45
CA LEU A 61 12.56 -8.20 20.61
C LEU A 61 13.95 -7.62 20.88
N ASP A 62 15.01 -8.40 20.74
CA ASP A 62 16.38 -7.94 20.91
C ASP A 62 16.74 -6.89 19.87
N GLN A 63 16.42 -7.14 18.59
CA GLN A 63 16.67 -6.19 17.51
C GLN A 63 15.80 -4.92 17.64
N TYR A 64 14.53 -5.08 18.01
CA TYR A 64 13.64 -3.96 18.32
C TYR A 64 14.22 -3.10 19.45
N ASN A 65 14.67 -3.72 20.55
CA ASN A 65 15.26 -3.00 21.67
C ASN A 65 16.53 -2.23 21.27
N LYS A 66 17.37 -2.78 20.39
CA LYS A 66 18.52 -2.04 19.84
C LYS A 66 18.08 -0.82 19.03
N ILE A 67 17.04 -0.95 18.20
CA ILE A 67 16.49 0.16 17.42
C ILE A 67 15.91 1.25 18.33
N LYS A 68 15.23 0.86 19.41
CA LYS A 68 14.57 1.79 20.33
C LYS A 68 15.49 2.36 21.41
N ASP A 69 16.68 1.80 21.62
CA ASP A 69 17.65 2.31 22.59
C ASP A 69 18.17 3.69 22.14
N PRO A 70 17.91 4.78 22.90
CA PRO A 70 18.42 6.10 22.56
C PRO A 70 19.95 6.17 22.44
N ALA A 71 20.69 5.26 23.09
CA ALA A 71 22.15 5.17 22.99
C ALA A 71 22.62 4.75 21.58
N ASN A 72 21.78 4.05 20.83
CA ASN A 72 22.10 3.60 19.48
C ASN A 72 21.79 4.63 18.38
N GLY A 73 21.03 5.69 18.71
CA GLY A 73 20.94 6.89 17.88
C GLY A 73 20.07 6.78 16.62
N TYR A 74 19.13 5.83 16.55
CA TYR A 74 18.21 5.70 15.40
C TYR A 74 17.19 6.83 15.30
N PHE A 75 16.84 7.45 16.42
CA PHE A 75 15.85 8.52 16.50
C PHE A 75 16.50 9.82 16.95
N SER A 76 16.06 10.92 16.36
CA SER A 76 16.39 12.27 16.82
C SER A 76 15.80 12.58 18.18
N SER A 77 16.23 13.70 18.77
CA SER A 77 15.63 14.26 19.99
C SER A 77 14.15 14.61 19.83
N ALA A 78 13.67 14.81 18.60
CA ALA A 78 12.25 15.02 18.28
C ALA A 78 11.43 13.72 18.21
N GLY A 79 12.07 12.55 18.37
CA GLY A 79 11.45 11.23 18.24
C GLY A 79 11.22 10.79 16.79
N VAL A 80 11.89 11.40 15.82
CA VAL A 80 11.80 11.07 14.39
C VAL A 80 12.95 10.14 14.00
N PRO A 81 12.69 9.01 13.33
CA PRO A 81 13.76 8.12 12.88
C PRO A 81 14.61 8.83 11.84
N TYR A 82 15.93 8.67 11.91
CA TYR A 82 16.83 9.04 10.82
C TYR A 82 16.77 7.98 9.70
N HIS A 83 17.30 8.30 8.53
CA HIS A 83 17.54 7.32 7.48
C HIS A 83 18.56 6.28 7.95
N SER A 84 19.61 6.73 8.64
CA SER A 84 20.61 5.88 9.27
C SER A 84 21.23 6.53 10.50
N VAL A 85 21.85 5.72 11.35
CA VAL A 85 22.60 6.20 12.52
C VAL A 85 23.86 6.98 12.12
N GLU A 86 24.49 6.61 11.01
CA GLU A 86 25.68 7.27 10.51
C GLU A 86 25.34 8.48 9.62
N LYS A 87 25.91 9.64 9.92
CA LYS A 87 25.64 10.89 9.19
C LYS A 87 26.16 10.90 7.75
N LEU A 88 27.41 10.48 7.54
CA LEU A 88 28.02 10.42 6.21
C LEU A 88 27.44 9.28 5.40
N MET A 89 26.42 9.61 4.60
CA MET A 89 25.68 8.66 3.79
C MET A 89 24.98 9.34 2.61
N VAL A 90 25.12 8.77 1.41
CA VAL A 90 24.51 9.27 0.17
C VAL A 90 24.05 8.08 -0.67
N GLU A 91 22.76 7.96 -1.00
CA GLU A 91 22.23 6.88 -1.87
C GLU A 91 20.87 7.18 -2.49
N ALA A 92 20.01 7.87 -1.75
CA ALA A 92 18.74 8.43 -2.22
C ALA A 92 18.45 9.72 -1.44
N PRO A 93 18.38 9.71 -0.09
CA PRO A 93 18.79 10.86 0.69
C PRO A 93 20.30 11.08 0.53
N ASP A 94 20.74 12.31 0.75
CA ASP A 94 22.13 12.73 0.60
C ASP A 94 22.81 13.08 1.93
N HIS A 95 22.16 12.74 3.05
CA HIS A 95 22.69 12.75 4.42
C HIS A 95 21.96 11.74 5.31
N GLY A 96 22.67 10.99 6.15
CA GLY A 96 22.08 9.90 6.95
C GLY A 96 21.08 10.36 8.02
N HIS A 97 21.23 11.60 8.52
CA HIS A 97 20.25 12.22 9.42
C HIS A 97 19.16 13.04 8.71
N GLN A 98 19.04 12.92 7.39
CA GLN A 98 17.72 13.12 6.79
C GLN A 98 16.81 11.96 7.20
N SER A 99 15.53 12.06 6.90
CA SER A 99 14.59 10.96 7.00
C SER A 99 13.63 11.01 5.82
N THR A 100 12.95 9.89 5.60
CA THR A 100 12.11 9.69 4.44
C THR A 100 10.74 9.18 4.86
N SER A 101 9.73 9.38 4.00
CA SER A 101 8.44 8.70 4.17
C SER A 101 8.61 7.17 4.21
N GLU A 102 9.62 6.64 3.52
CA GLU A 102 10.05 5.25 3.64
C GLU A 102 10.41 4.88 5.09
N ALA A 103 11.31 5.62 5.75
CA ALA A 103 11.68 5.37 7.14
C ALA A 103 10.46 5.42 8.08
N PHE A 104 9.54 6.37 7.88
CA PHE A 104 8.28 6.42 8.63
C PHE A 104 7.39 5.19 8.38
N SER A 105 7.26 4.75 7.13
CA SER A 105 6.46 3.56 6.79
C SER A 105 7.03 2.28 7.39
N TYR A 106 8.36 2.13 7.40
CA TYR A 106 9.05 1.03 8.10
C TYR A 106 8.89 1.13 9.61
N TRP A 107 8.89 2.35 10.17
CA TRP A 107 8.65 2.54 11.59
C TRP A 107 7.23 2.08 11.96
N MET A 108 6.21 2.48 11.21
CA MET A 108 4.83 2.01 11.43
C MET A 108 4.72 0.48 11.34
N TRP A 109 5.45 -0.15 10.42
CA TRP A 109 5.45 -1.60 10.27
C TRP A 109 6.17 -2.33 11.41
N LEU A 110 7.30 -1.79 11.86
CA LEU A 110 8.02 -2.27 13.04
C LEU A 110 7.12 -2.23 14.28
N GLU A 111 6.41 -1.12 14.50
CA GLU A 111 5.51 -0.97 15.65
C GLU A 111 4.24 -1.83 15.54
N ALA A 112 3.73 -2.06 14.31
CA ALA A 112 2.64 -3.01 14.10
C ALA A 112 3.08 -4.44 14.47
N THR A 113 4.31 -4.81 14.10
CA THR A 113 4.91 -6.10 14.43
C THR A 113 5.16 -6.22 15.93
N TYR A 114 5.60 -5.14 16.60
CA TYR A 114 5.73 -5.09 18.05
C TYR A 114 4.38 -5.29 18.76
N GLY A 115 3.31 -4.65 18.27
CA GLY A 115 1.95 -4.88 18.77
C GLY A 115 1.47 -6.32 18.59
N ARG A 116 1.84 -6.99 17.48
CA ARG A 116 1.58 -8.43 17.30
C ARG A 116 2.26 -9.27 18.38
N VAL A 117 3.55 -9.03 18.61
CA VAL A 117 4.38 -9.83 19.53
C VAL A 117 4.02 -9.58 20.99
N THR A 118 3.74 -8.34 21.38
CA THR A 118 3.60 -7.95 22.79
C THR A 118 2.18 -7.66 23.23
N GLY A 119 1.27 -7.41 22.29
CA GLY A 119 -0.07 -6.87 22.56
C GLY A 119 -0.10 -5.37 22.88
N ASP A 120 1.06 -4.68 22.91
CA ASP A 120 1.12 -3.23 23.11
C ASP A 120 1.07 -2.48 21.77
N TRP A 121 -0.04 -1.77 21.57
CA TRP A 121 -0.33 -1.01 20.34
C TRP A 121 -0.08 0.50 20.48
N ALA A 122 0.34 0.99 21.65
CA ALA A 122 0.63 2.41 21.85
C ALA A 122 1.77 2.93 20.95
N PRO A 123 2.87 2.18 20.72
CA PRO A 123 3.91 2.60 19.79
C PRO A 123 3.43 2.77 18.35
N PHE A 124 2.54 1.89 17.86
CA PHE A 124 1.95 1.99 16.53
C PHE A 124 1.16 3.29 16.34
N ASN A 125 0.32 3.64 17.32
CA ASN A 125 -0.42 4.90 17.32
C ASN A 125 0.49 6.14 17.43
N SER A 126 1.61 6.00 18.15
CA SER A 126 2.60 7.07 18.32
C SER A 126 3.35 7.35 17.01
N ALA A 127 3.72 6.31 16.24
CA ALA A 127 4.34 6.46 14.92
C ALA A 127 3.42 7.22 13.94
N TRP A 128 2.11 6.89 13.93
CA TRP A 128 1.12 7.65 13.14
C TRP A 128 1.00 9.12 13.57
N SER A 129 1.03 9.37 14.88
CA SER A 129 0.97 10.75 15.41
C SER A 129 2.22 11.55 15.06
N ALA A 130 3.39 10.91 15.05
CA ALA A 130 4.63 11.54 14.61
C ALA A 130 4.61 11.85 13.11
N ALA A 131 4.06 10.96 12.28
CA ALA A 131 3.93 11.21 10.84
C ALA A 131 3.05 12.44 10.55
N GLU A 132 1.87 12.54 11.18
CA GLU A 132 0.99 13.72 11.06
C GLU A 132 1.65 15.02 11.53
N LYS A 133 2.60 14.92 12.46
CA LYS A 133 3.29 16.10 13.01
C LYS A 133 4.45 16.57 12.13
N TYR A 134 5.23 15.64 11.57
CA TYR A 134 6.56 15.96 11.04
C TYR A 134 6.73 15.71 9.55
N ILE A 135 5.93 14.83 8.93
CA ILE A 135 6.15 14.45 7.52
C ILE A 135 4.91 14.58 6.63
N ILE A 136 3.70 14.61 7.21
CA ILE A 136 2.48 15.01 6.49
C ILE A 136 2.33 16.53 6.66
N PRO A 137 2.40 17.34 5.58
CA PRO A 137 2.28 18.79 5.69
C PRO A 137 0.95 19.20 6.34
N THR A 138 1.00 20.04 7.38
CA THR A 138 -0.20 20.57 8.02
C THR A 138 -0.83 21.68 7.16
N HIS A 139 -2.04 22.14 7.49
CA HIS A 139 -2.63 23.26 6.76
C HIS A 139 -1.73 24.50 6.71
N THR A 140 -0.99 24.81 7.79
CA THR A 140 -0.02 25.92 7.80
C THR A 140 1.11 25.73 6.78
N ASP A 141 1.46 24.49 6.47
CA ASP A 141 2.53 24.15 5.53
C ASP A 141 2.03 24.13 4.07
N GLN A 142 0.73 23.85 3.86
CA GLN A 142 0.07 23.82 2.55
C GLN A 142 -1.19 24.73 2.46
N PRO A 143 -1.08 26.03 2.79
CA PRO A 143 -2.24 26.88 3.13
C PRO A 143 -3.13 27.28 1.95
N SER A 144 -2.63 27.22 0.71
CA SER A 144 -3.32 27.76 -0.47
C SER A 144 -3.99 26.71 -1.36
N ASN A 145 -4.21 25.49 -0.86
CA ASN A 145 -4.94 24.43 -1.57
C ASN A 145 -6.36 24.86 -2.03
N ASP A 146 -7.00 25.81 -1.34
CA ASP A 146 -8.30 26.34 -1.77
C ASP A 146 -8.27 27.14 -3.09
N SER A 147 -7.07 27.52 -3.56
CA SER A 147 -6.86 28.14 -4.89
C SER A 147 -6.74 27.10 -6.01
N TYR A 148 -6.79 25.80 -5.70
CA TYR A 148 -6.63 24.73 -6.68
C TYR A 148 -7.81 24.67 -7.65
N ASN A 149 -7.51 24.53 -8.94
CA ASN A 149 -8.51 24.37 -10.00
C ASN A 149 -8.40 22.97 -10.63
N ALA A 150 -9.32 22.08 -10.28
CA ALA A 150 -9.33 20.70 -10.79
C ALA A 150 -9.50 20.60 -12.33
N SER A 151 -10.08 21.61 -12.99
CA SER A 151 -10.17 21.65 -14.46
C SER A 151 -8.88 22.14 -15.14
N LYS A 152 -7.92 22.65 -14.37
CA LYS A 152 -6.59 23.08 -14.82
C LYS A 152 -5.56 22.72 -13.73
N PRO A 153 -5.28 21.42 -13.54
CA PRO A 153 -4.57 20.91 -12.37
C PRO A 153 -3.12 21.38 -12.29
N ALA A 154 -2.46 21.67 -13.41
CA ALA A 154 -1.10 22.21 -13.49
C ALA A 154 -0.86 22.85 -14.86
N THR A 155 0.28 23.54 -15.02
CA THR A 155 0.81 23.94 -16.33
C THR A 155 1.94 22.98 -16.71
N TYR A 156 1.96 22.53 -17.96
CA TYR A 156 2.96 21.60 -18.46
C TYR A 156 4.36 22.20 -18.49
N ALA A 157 5.37 21.39 -18.15
CA ALA A 157 6.77 21.60 -18.48
C ALA A 157 7.36 20.25 -18.92
N PRO A 158 8.15 20.19 -20.00
CA PRO A 158 8.83 18.96 -20.39
C PRO A 158 9.88 18.55 -19.35
N GLU A 159 10.06 17.26 -19.14
CA GLU A 159 11.30 16.78 -18.52
C GLU A 159 12.41 16.69 -19.57
N TRP A 160 13.65 16.71 -19.11
CA TRP A 160 14.82 16.51 -19.96
C TRP A 160 15.71 15.47 -19.31
N SER A 161 16.37 14.64 -20.13
CA SER A 161 17.24 13.59 -19.59
C SER A 161 18.41 14.16 -18.78
N SER A 162 19.06 15.24 -19.24
CA SER A 162 20.23 15.84 -18.58
C SER A 162 19.87 17.03 -17.69
N PRO A 163 20.48 17.15 -16.49
CA PRO A 163 20.35 18.34 -15.64
C PRO A 163 20.72 19.66 -16.31
N ASN A 164 21.57 19.61 -17.34
CA ASN A 164 22.06 20.78 -18.08
C ASN A 164 20.97 21.50 -18.89
N ASN A 165 19.83 20.83 -19.13
CA ASN A 165 18.71 21.37 -19.89
C ASN A 165 17.68 22.09 -18.99
N TYR A 166 17.94 22.16 -17.69
CA TYR A 166 17.12 22.88 -16.72
C TYR A 166 17.67 24.29 -16.47
N PRO A 167 16.81 25.29 -16.16
CA PRO A 167 15.37 25.18 -15.84
C PRO A 167 14.47 24.90 -17.05
N SER A 168 13.49 24.01 -16.88
CA SER A 168 12.56 23.63 -17.94
C SER A 168 11.43 24.66 -18.12
N PRO A 169 11.13 25.14 -19.34
CA PRO A 169 10.13 26.17 -19.57
C PRO A 169 8.70 25.68 -19.35
N LEU A 170 7.90 26.46 -18.62
CA LEU A 170 6.45 26.28 -18.62
C LEU A 170 5.89 26.55 -20.03
N ASP A 171 5.03 25.65 -20.49
CA ASP A 171 4.35 25.77 -21.77
C ASP A 171 2.83 25.65 -21.58
N SER A 172 2.18 26.80 -21.60
CA SER A 172 0.72 26.94 -21.48
C SER A 172 -0.05 26.55 -22.74
N SER A 173 0.62 26.30 -23.87
CA SER A 173 -0.03 25.87 -25.11
C SER A 173 -0.38 24.37 -25.09
N VAL A 174 0.32 23.59 -24.28
CA VAL A 174 0.05 22.16 -24.08
C VAL A 174 -1.18 21.98 -23.19
N ALA A 175 -2.21 21.32 -23.72
CA ALA A 175 -3.43 21.02 -22.98
C ALA A 175 -3.18 20.00 -21.85
N VAL A 176 -3.69 20.27 -20.65
CA VAL A 176 -3.69 19.33 -19.52
C VAL A 176 -5.09 18.77 -19.28
N GLY A 177 -5.20 17.58 -18.69
CA GLY A 177 -6.49 16.97 -18.34
C GLY A 177 -7.15 17.58 -17.11
N SER A 178 -8.27 16.98 -16.70
CA SER A 178 -8.98 17.35 -15.46
C SER A 178 -8.67 16.36 -14.32
N ASP A 179 -8.43 16.87 -13.12
CA ASP A 179 -8.39 16.08 -11.89
C ASP A 179 -9.82 15.69 -11.47
N PRO A 180 -10.18 14.39 -11.45
CA PRO A 180 -11.53 13.97 -11.13
C PRO A 180 -11.73 13.59 -9.65
N ILE A 181 -10.69 13.65 -8.81
CA ILE A 181 -10.76 13.22 -7.41
C ILE A 181 -10.66 14.37 -6.40
N ALA A 182 -10.16 15.55 -6.77
CA ALA A 182 -10.06 16.68 -5.83
C ALA A 182 -11.40 17.05 -5.16
N GLY A 183 -12.48 17.20 -5.93
CA GLY A 183 -13.79 17.55 -5.39
C GLY A 183 -14.39 16.45 -4.51
N GLU A 184 -14.15 15.20 -4.87
CA GLU A 184 -14.53 14.01 -4.10
C GLU A 184 -13.80 13.97 -2.75
N LEU A 185 -12.47 14.13 -2.76
CA LEU A 185 -11.63 14.15 -1.56
C LEU A 185 -12.03 15.28 -0.61
N LYS A 186 -12.25 16.48 -1.16
CA LYS A 186 -12.73 17.63 -0.37
C LYS A 186 -14.08 17.34 0.28
N SER A 187 -15.00 16.68 -0.45
CA SER A 187 -16.31 16.30 0.10
C SER A 187 -16.20 15.23 1.18
N ALA A 188 -15.29 14.28 1.03
CA ALA A 188 -15.08 13.18 1.97
C ALA A 188 -14.43 13.61 3.29
N TYR A 189 -13.53 14.61 3.25
CA TYR A 189 -12.68 15.00 4.38
C TYR A 189 -12.86 16.44 4.86
N GLY A 190 -13.65 17.27 4.17
CA GLY A 190 -13.97 18.63 4.57
C GLY A 190 -12.81 19.63 4.45
N THR A 191 -11.71 19.26 3.80
CA THR A 191 -10.55 20.11 3.56
C THR A 191 -10.00 19.87 2.15
N SER A 192 -9.39 20.91 1.57
CA SER A 192 -8.62 20.80 0.31
C SER A 192 -7.21 20.26 0.55
N ASP A 193 -6.72 20.18 1.79
CA ASP A 193 -5.37 19.73 2.10
C ASP A 193 -5.14 18.27 1.70
N VAL A 194 -3.95 17.97 1.20
CA VAL A 194 -3.54 16.62 0.83
C VAL A 194 -3.05 15.88 2.08
N TYR A 195 -3.61 14.69 2.33
CA TYR A 195 -3.19 13.81 3.42
C TYR A 195 -2.29 12.69 2.88
N GLY A 196 -1.03 13.01 2.65
CA GLY A 196 0.02 12.09 2.21
C GLY A 196 1.37 12.56 2.72
N MET A 197 2.31 11.63 2.92
CA MET A 197 3.63 12.01 3.43
C MET A 197 4.42 12.74 2.34
N HIS A 198 5.07 13.85 2.70
CA HIS A 198 6.19 14.32 1.89
C HIS A 198 7.35 13.33 1.98
N TRP A 199 8.14 13.18 0.92
CA TRP A 199 9.12 12.10 0.86
C TRP A 199 10.41 12.36 1.65
N LEU A 200 10.86 13.60 1.86
CA LEU A 200 12.18 13.90 2.45
C LEU A 200 12.12 15.02 3.51
N ILE A 201 12.76 14.79 4.64
CA ILE A 201 12.95 15.80 5.68
C ILE A 201 14.39 15.83 6.17
N ASP A 202 14.89 17.03 6.48
CA ASP A 202 16.14 17.26 7.19
C ASP A 202 15.84 17.30 8.69
N VAL A 203 16.12 16.20 9.40
CA VAL A 203 15.65 16.01 10.78
C VAL A 203 16.39 16.92 11.76
N ASP A 204 17.68 17.14 11.53
CA ASP A 204 18.55 17.93 12.39
C ASP A 204 18.75 19.37 11.88
N ASN A 205 18.06 19.75 10.79
CA ASN A 205 18.22 21.04 10.11
C ASN A 205 19.69 21.30 9.71
N VAL A 206 20.41 20.26 9.26
CA VAL A 206 21.82 20.34 8.86
C VAL A 206 22.02 21.28 7.66
N TYR A 207 21.05 21.33 6.74
CA TYR A 207 21.04 22.27 5.62
C TYR A 207 20.69 23.69 6.06
N GLY A 208 19.91 23.83 7.14
CA GLY A 208 19.65 25.11 7.78
C GLY A 208 18.51 25.92 7.18
N TYR A 209 17.61 25.32 6.39
CA TYR A 209 16.44 26.04 5.84
C TYR A 209 15.45 26.44 6.94
N GLY A 210 15.31 25.61 7.98
CA GLY A 210 14.36 25.83 9.06
C GLY A 210 12.90 25.80 8.60
N ASN A 211 12.58 25.02 7.57
CA ASN A 211 11.20 24.79 7.11
C ASN A 211 10.50 23.75 8.00
N THR A 212 10.45 24.03 9.30
CA THR A 212 9.93 23.12 10.32
C THR A 212 8.43 22.92 10.13
N ALA A 213 7.95 21.69 10.31
CA ALA A 213 6.53 21.38 10.19
C ALA A 213 5.65 22.26 11.10
N GLY A 214 4.53 22.74 10.54
CA GLY A 214 3.60 23.65 11.20
C GLY A 214 4.01 25.12 11.22
N THR A 215 5.12 25.49 10.58
CA THR A 215 5.61 26.90 10.55
C THR A 215 5.34 27.61 9.23
N GLY A 216 5.17 26.87 8.13
CA GLY A 216 4.88 27.45 6.81
C GLY A 216 5.98 28.38 6.25
N GLY A 217 7.23 28.28 6.69
CA GLY A 217 8.28 29.19 6.21
C GLY A 217 9.72 28.82 6.59
N GLU A 218 10.67 29.61 6.10
CA GLU A 218 12.12 29.38 6.27
C GLU A 218 12.66 30.04 7.54
N ALA A 219 12.58 29.36 8.69
CA ALA A 219 13.07 29.90 9.97
C ALA A 219 14.61 29.95 10.07
N GLY A 220 15.34 29.30 9.15
CA GLY A 220 16.81 29.34 9.06
C GLY A 220 17.55 28.36 9.98
N PRO A 221 18.89 28.48 10.08
CA PRO A 221 19.74 27.45 10.71
C PRO A 221 19.53 27.25 12.21
N SER A 222 18.95 28.22 12.91
CA SER A 222 18.65 28.12 14.35
C SER A 222 17.30 27.47 14.64
N ALA A 223 16.51 27.14 13.61
CA ALA A 223 15.20 26.52 13.79
C ALA A 223 15.35 25.10 14.33
N PRO A 224 14.56 24.72 15.36
CA PRO A 224 14.61 23.37 15.90
C PRO A 224 13.77 22.40 15.06
N GLY A 225 14.22 21.14 15.02
CA GLY A 225 13.41 20.01 14.57
C GLY A 225 13.38 19.78 13.06
N PRO A 226 12.60 18.76 12.63
CA PRO A 226 12.61 18.29 11.25
C PRO A 226 12.07 19.33 10.27
N CYS A 227 12.79 19.53 9.17
CA CYS A 227 12.52 20.53 8.15
C CYS A 227 12.17 19.88 6.82
N TYR A 228 11.10 20.35 6.17
CA TYR A 228 10.74 19.90 4.82
C TYR A 228 11.75 20.41 3.78
N ILE A 229 12.36 19.48 3.05
CA ILE A 229 13.33 19.75 1.98
C ILE A 229 13.06 18.84 0.80
N ASN A 230 13.57 19.19 -0.37
CA ASN A 230 13.55 18.32 -1.53
C ASN A 230 14.94 18.33 -2.19
N SER A 231 15.15 17.44 -3.16
CA SER A 231 16.37 17.34 -3.94
C SER A 231 16.05 17.16 -5.44
N TYR A 232 15.71 15.95 -5.88
CA TYR A 232 15.48 15.60 -7.29
C TYR A 232 14.43 16.50 -7.97
N GLN A 233 14.81 17.12 -9.08
CA GLN A 233 13.96 17.99 -9.91
C GLN A 233 14.36 18.01 -11.40
N ARG A 234 15.51 17.44 -11.79
CA ARG A 234 16.16 17.70 -13.09
C ARG A 234 16.38 16.45 -13.96
N GLY A 235 15.38 15.57 -13.93
CA GLY A 235 15.21 14.49 -14.90
C GLY A 235 16.11 13.28 -14.68
N ALA A 236 16.08 12.36 -15.65
CA ALA A 236 16.50 10.98 -15.43
C ALA A 236 18.00 10.77 -15.15
N GLN A 237 18.87 11.69 -15.58
CA GLN A 237 20.31 11.65 -15.29
C GLN A 237 20.69 12.50 -14.08
N GLU A 238 19.75 13.11 -13.35
CA GLU A 238 20.08 13.74 -12.06
C GLU A 238 20.23 12.66 -10.99
N SER A 239 21.45 12.16 -10.78
CA SER A 239 21.73 11.28 -9.65
C SER A 239 21.66 12.04 -8.31
N VAL A 240 21.69 11.31 -7.20
CA VAL A 240 21.77 11.88 -5.84
C VAL A 240 22.94 12.88 -5.71
N TRP A 241 24.03 12.65 -6.43
CA TRP A 241 25.26 13.45 -6.43
C TRP A 241 25.12 14.78 -7.17
N GLU A 242 24.10 14.91 -7.99
CA GLU A 242 23.94 16.05 -8.88
C GLU A 242 22.87 17.02 -8.39
N THR A 243 22.14 16.69 -7.33
CA THR A 243 21.07 17.54 -6.80
C THR A 243 21.58 18.82 -6.13
N ILE A 244 20.76 19.87 -6.20
CA ILE A 244 20.90 21.11 -5.41
C ILE A 244 19.74 21.13 -4.40
N PRO A 245 19.94 20.76 -3.12
CA PRO A 245 18.87 20.67 -2.14
C PRO A 245 18.17 22.02 -1.96
N GLN A 246 16.86 21.96 -1.69
CA GLN A 246 15.98 23.12 -1.68
C GLN A 246 14.89 22.99 -0.60
N PRO A 247 14.38 24.10 -0.03
CA PRO A 247 13.25 24.04 0.88
C PRO A 247 11.96 23.71 0.13
N CYS A 248 11.01 23.05 0.81
CA CYS A 248 9.68 22.84 0.27
C CYS A 248 8.90 24.14 0.16
N THR A 249 8.99 24.99 1.18
CA THR A 249 8.50 26.37 1.21
C THR A 249 9.63 27.33 0.87
N ASP A 250 9.64 27.84 -0.37
CA ASP A 250 10.64 28.78 -0.85
C ASP A 250 10.15 30.23 -0.66
N GLN A 251 10.72 30.93 0.32
CA GLN A 251 10.43 32.33 0.64
C GLN A 251 11.48 33.29 0.05
N PHE A 252 12.34 32.79 -0.84
CA PHE A 252 13.48 33.49 -1.44
C PHE A 252 14.50 33.97 -0.39
N LYS A 253 14.58 33.28 0.76
CA LYS A 253 15.52 33.64 1.83
C LYS A 253 16.94 33.16 1.52
N TYR A 254 17.06 32.02 0.87
CA TYR A 254 18.31 31.38 0.45
C TYR A 254 18.26 31.12 -1.06
N GLY A 255 19.34 30.59 -1.64
CA GLY A 255 19.45 30.44 -3.10
C GLY A 255 19.79 31.78 -3.78
N GLY A 256 19.24 31.98 -4.99
CA GLY A 256 19.39 33.20 -5.79
C GLY A 256 18.25 34.22 -5.55
N PRO A 257 18.08 35.22 -6.43
CA PRO A 257 17.04 36.24 -6.29
C PRO A 257 15.60 35.71 -6.26
N ASN A 258 15.37 34.54 -6.87
CA ASN A 258 14.08 33.84 -6.94
C ASN A 258 14.07 32.56 -6.10
N GLY A 259 14.88 32.52 -5.02
CA GLY A 259 15.10 31.30 -4.27
C GLY A 259 15.86 30.27 -5.11
N TYR A 260 15.31 29.06 -5.16
CA TYR A 260 15.85 27.96 -5.98
C TYR A 260 14.99 27.68 -7.22
N LEU A 261 13.85 28.36 -7.39
CA LEU A 261 12.84 28.00 -8.39
C LEU A 261 13.36 28.02 -9.83
N ASP A 262 14.17 29.03 -10.17
CA ASP A 262 14.72 29.25 -11.50
C ASP A 262 15.94 28.37 -11.84
N LEU A 263 16.29 27.43 -10.96
CA LEU A 263 17.14 26.28 -11.28
C LEU A 263 16.34 25.14 -11.93
N PHE A 264 15.04 25.07 -11.68
CA PHE A 264 14.20 23.90 -11.99
C PHE A 264 13.15 24.21 -13.06
N VAL A 265 12.39 25.29 -12.89
CA VAL A 265 11.31 25.66 -13.80
C VAL A 265 11.54 27.08 -14.28
N LYS A 266 11.44 27.30 -15.59
CA LYS A 266 11.61 28.61 -16.20
C LYS A 266 10.24 29.25 -16.42
N ASP A 267 10.05 30.42 -15.82
CA ASP A 267 8.84 31.23 -15.93
C ASP A 267 9.20 32.71 -16.21
N GLN A 268 8.20 33.50 -16.60
CA GLN A 268 8.32 34.94 -16.83
C GLN A 268 8.50 35.71 -15.50
N SER A 269 7.98 35.18 -14.41
CA SER A 269 8.10 35.73 -13.06
C SER A 269 8.02 34.63 -12.02
N TYR A 270 8.67 34.81 -10.87
CA TYR A 270 8.68 33.83 -9.79
C TYR A 270 7.92 34.34 -8.58
N ALA A 271 7.08 33.48 -8.01
CA ALA A 271 6.38 33.73 -6.77
C ALA A 271 6.88 32.79 -5.69
N LYS A 272 6.97 33.31 -4.47
CA LYS A 272 7.16 32.51 -3.26
C LYS A 272 6.06 31.47 -3.18
N GLN A 273 6.44 30.25 -2.80
CA GLN A 273 5.54 29.11 -2.94
C GLN A 273 5.96 27.95 -2.03
N TRP A 274 5.02 27.02 -1.82
CA TRP A 274 5.29 25.73 -1.20
C TRP A 274 5.02 24.60 -2.19
N LYS A 275 5.75 23.48 -2.06
CA LYS A 275 5.59 22.28 -2.87
C LYS A 275 6.03 21.04 -2.10
N TYR A 276 5.28 19.95 -2.26
CA TYR A 276 5.55 18.66 -1.67
C TYR A 276 5.43 17.56 -2.71
N THR A 277 6.30 16.57 -2.60
CA THR A 277 6.30 15.35 -3.42
C THR A 277 6.09 14.14 -2.51
N ASN A 278 5.16 13.27 -2.86
CA ASN A 278 4.95 11.99 -2.20
C ASN A 278 5.80 10.89 -2.83
N ALA A 279 6.18 9.89 -2.03
CA ALA A 279 6.70 8.60 -2.49
C ALA A 279 5.59 7.53 -2.31
N PRO A 280 4.89 7.11 -3.38
CA PRO A 280 3.72 6.25 -3.30
C PRO A 280 3.98 4.86 -2.71
N ASP A 281 5.19 4.33 -2.88
CA ASP A 281 5.58 3.05 -2.28
C ASP A 281 5.56 3.12 -0.74
N ALA A 282 5.97 4.25 -0.15
CA ALA A 282 6.02 4.47 1.28
C ALA A 282 4.63 4.63 1.90
N ASP A 283 3.76 5.45 1.28
CA ASP A 283 2.37 5.56 1.72
C ASP A 283 1.66 4.20 1.59
N ALA A 284 1.91 3.46 0.50
CA ALA A 284 1.37 2.11 0.34
C ALA A 284 1.90 1.13 1.40
N ARG A 285 3.19 1.20 1.76
CA ARG A 285 3.80 0.39 2.84
C ARG A 285 3.19 0.72 4.21
N ALA A 286 2.90 2.00 4.49
CA ALA A 286 2.21 2.40 5.71
C ALA A 286 0.78 1.81 5.79
N ILE A 287 0.09 1.72 4.65
CA ILE A 287 -1.24 1.09 4.55
C ILE A 287 -1.14 -0.43 4.71
N GLN A 288 -0.14 -1.07 4.11
CA GLN A 288 0.17 -2.49 4.32
C GLN A 288 0.44 -2.80 5.80
N ALA A 289 1.23 -1.97 6.50
CA ALA A 289 1.45 -2.07 7.93
C ALA A 289 0.14 -1.95 8.73
N ALA A 290 -0.73 -1.00 8.35
CA ALA A 290 -2.05 -0.84 8.98
C ALA A 290 -2.99 -2.03 8.72
N TYR A 291 -2.90 -2.69 7.56
CA TYR A 291 -3.62 -3.94 7.30
C TYR A 291 -3.19 -5.05 8.27
N TRP A 292 -1.89 -5.26 8.43
CA TRP A 292 -1.38 -6.27 9.37
C TRP A 292 -1.72 -5.91 10.82
N ALA A 293 -1.55 -4.65 11.22
CA ALA A 293 -1.98 -4.17 12.53
C ALA A 293 -3.47 -4.43 12.79
N GLN A 294 -4.34 -4.08 11.82
CA GLN A 294 -5.78 -4.34 11.91
C GLN A 294 -6.08 -5.83 12.11
N ARG A 295 -5.42 -6.70 11.35
CA ARG A 295 -5.59 -8.15 11.46
C ARG A 295 -5.13 -8.68 12.83
N TRP A 296 -3.92 -8.35 13.24
CA TRP A 296 -3.31 -8.83 14.48
C TRP A 296 -4.01 -8.27 15.72
N ALA A 297 -4.25 -6.96 15.78
CA ALA A 297 -4.96 -6.34 16.90
C ALA A 297 -6.39 -6.89 17.01
N THR A 298 -7.10 -7.11 15.90
CA THR A 298 -8.43 -7.74 15.94
C THR A 298 -8.37 -9.15 16.49
N ALA A 299 -7.38 -9.96 16.06
CA ALA A 299 -7.19 -11.32 16.57
C ALA A 299 -6.91 -11.35 18.08
N GLN A 300 -6.26 -10.30 18.61
CA GLN A 300 -6.01 -10.11 20.05
C GLN A 300 -7.18 -9.44 20.82
N GLY A 301 -8.26 -9.04 20.15
CA GLY A 301 -9.35 -8.27 20.77
C GLY A 301 -9.03 -6.78 20.99
N ASN A 302 -7.92 -6.28 20.45
CA ASN A 302 -7.41 -4.90 20.55
C ASN A 302 -7.74 -4.01 19.34
N GLY A 303 -8.59 -4.46 18.41
CA GLY A 303 -8.87 -3.70 17.18
C GLY A 303 -9.39 -2.26 17.42
N SER A 304 -10.13 -2.03 18.51
CA SER A 304 -10.59 -0.68 18.88
C SER A 304 -9.43 0.26 19.25
N ALA A 305 -8.34 -0.26 19.83
CA ALA A 305 -7.20 0.53 20.31
C ALA A 305 -6.41 1.18 19.16
N ILE A 306 -6.49 0.65 17.95
CA ILE A 306 -5.79 1.18 16.76
C ILE A 306 -6.72 1.76 15.69
N SER A 307 -8.03 1.72 15.92
CA SER A 307 -9.04 2.11 14.93
C SER A 307 -8.85 3.52 14.34
N ALA A 308 -8.37 4.47 15.14
CA ALA A 308 -8.08 5.83 14.67
C ALA A 308 -6.90 5.85 13.68
N SER A 309 -5.83 5.09 13.95
CA SER A 309 -4.67 4.97 13.07
C SER A 309 -5.00 4.21 11.79
N VAL A 310 -5.87 3.19 11.88
CA VAL A 310 -6.40 2.47 10.72
C VAL A 310 -7.25 3.40 9.83
N ALA A 311 -8.08 4.26 10.43
CA ALA A 311 -8.83 5.27 9.67
C ALA A 311 -7.93 6.31 8.99
N LYS A 312 -6.77 6.65 9.60
CA LYS A 312 -5.74 7.50 8.97
C LYS A 312 -5.11 6.81 7.77
N ALA A 313 -4.83 5.51 7.85
CA ALA A 313 -4.35 4.73 6.71
C ALA A 313 -5.37 4.69 5.56
N ALA A 314 -6.66 4.52 5.86
CA ALA A 314 -7.73 4.60 4.86
C ALA A 314 -7.78 5.99 4.18
N ARG A 315 -7.60 7.08 4.96
CA ARG A 315 -7.50 8.45 4.43
C ARG A 315 -6.28 8.61 3.53
N MET A 316 -5.11 8.16 3.96
CA MET A 316 -3.89 8.18 3.14
C MET A 316 -4.09 7.43 1.82
N GLY A 317 -4.72 6.26 1.87
CA GLY A 317 -5.09 5.49 0.67
C GLY A 317 -6.05 6.21 -0.28
N ASP A 318 -6.88 7.12 0.21
CA ASP A 318 -7.75 7.93 -0.64
C ASP A 318 -6.95 8.94 -1.48
N PHE A 319 -6.02 9.65 -0.84
CA PHE A 319 -5.15 10.63 -1.50
C PHE A 319 -4.07 9.97 -2.36
N LEU A 320 -3.59 8.78 -1.97
CA LEU A 320 -2.64 7.98 -2.75
C LEU A 320 -3.15 7.62 -4.15
N ARG A 321 -4.46 7.72 -4.41
CA ARG A 321 -5.02 7.60 -5.77
C ARG A 321 -4.43 8.62 -6.75
N TYR A 322 -3.87 9.75 -6.30
CA TYR A 322 -3.13 10.66 -7.17
C TYR A 322 -1.95 10.00 -7.89
N ALA A 323 -1.31 9.00 -7.28
CA ALA A 323 -0.25 8.22 -7.90
C ALA A 323 -0.72 7.36 -9.08
N MET A 324 -2.04 7.23 -9.29
CA MET A 324 -2.63 6.42 -10.37
C MET A 324 -2.92 7.20 -11.65
N PHE A 325 -2.62 8.49 -11.67
CA PHE A 325 -2.90 9.37 -12.80
C PHE A 325 -1.62 9.79 -13.50
N ASP A 326 -1.71 9.95 -14.82
CA ASP A 326 -0.67 10.61 -15.61
C ASP A 326 -0.30 11.98 -15.01
N LYS A 327 0.98 12.36 -15.12
CA LYS A 327 1.55 13.59 -14.56
C LYS A 327 0.70 14.83 -14.80
N TYR A 328 0.26 15.05 -16.04
CA TYR A 328 -0.57 16.21 -16.42
C TYR A 328 -1.99 15.82 -16.78
N PHE A 329 -2.47 14.70 -16.22
CA PHE A 329 -3.78 14.12 -16.48
C PHE A 329 -4.02 13.91 -17.99
N LYS A 330 -2.98 13.61 -18.77
CA LYS A 330 -3.16 13.19 -20.17
C LYS A 330 -3.84 11.84 -20.22
N ARG A 331 -4.53 11.58 -21.32
CA ARG A 331 -5.14 10.27 -21.56
C ARG A 331 -4.05 9.19 -21.56
N VAL A 332 -4.31 8.10 -20.84
CA VAL A 332 -3.40 6.95 -20.80
C VAL A 332 -3.49 6.15 -22.09
N GLY A 333 -2.32 5.80 -22.63
CA GLY A 333 -2.15 4.89 -23.74
C GLY A 333 -1.92 5.59 -25.07
N ASN A 334 -0.79 5.27 -25.73
CA ASN A 334 -0.33 5.85 -26.99
C ASN A 334 -0.24 7.39 -26.95
N CYS A 335 0.14 7.94 -25.79
CA CYS A 335 0.29 9.37 -25.58
C CYS A 335 1.65 9.84 -26.14
N VAL A 336 1.63 10.30 -27.39
CA VAL A 336 2.81 10.77 -28.13
C VAL A 336 2.55 12.18 -28.64
N ASP A 337 3.58 13.01 -28.59
CA ASP A 337 3.61 14.46 -28.79
C ASP A 337 2.71 15.19 -27.77
N ALA A 338 3.30 16.09 -26.97
CA ALA A 338 2.59 16.81 -25.92
C ALA A 338 1.39 17.63 -26.45
N ASN A 339 1.44 18.11 -27.69
CA ASN A 339 0.37 18.89 -28.31
C ASN A 339 -0.69 18.01 -29.00
N VAL A 340 -0.36 16.77 -29.33
CA VAL A 340 -1.28 15.82 -29.98
C VAL A 340 -1.95 14.91 -28.95
N CYS A 341 -1.21 14.47 -27.93
CA CYS A 341 -1.74 13.62 -26.88
C CYS A 341 -2.91 14.31 -26.17
N PRO A 342 -4.11 13.71 -26.19
CA PRO A 342 -5.31 14.37 -25.69
C PRO A 342 -5.27 14.52 -24.17
N ALA A 343 -5.78 15.66 -23.70
CA ALA A 343 -6.15 15.86 -22.31
C ALA A 343 -7.16 14.79 -21.89
N GLY A 344 -6.90 14.10 -20.77
CA GLY A 344 -7.80 13.08 -20.26
C GLY A 344 -9.02 13.71 -19.59
N ASN A 345 -10.19 13.09 -19.78
CA ASN A 345 -11.40 13.45 -19.07
C ASN A 345 -11.76 12.36 -18.04
N GLY A 346 -11.98 12.75 -16.78
CA GLY A 346 -12.31 11.81 -15.73
C GLY A 346 -11.23 10.72 -15.56
N ARG A 347 -11.63 9.46 -15.63
CA ARG A 347 -10.77 8.30 -15.37
C ARG A 347 -9.91 7.88 -16.59
N GLU A 348 -10.01 8.58 -17.72
CA GLU A 348 -9.17 8.33 -18.92
C GLU A 348 -7.68 8.59 -18.68
N ALA A 349 -7.36 9.44 -17.70
CA ALA A 349 -5.99 9.75 -17.30
C ALA A 349 -5.43 8.77 -16.24
N GLN A 350 -6.23 7.80 -15.80
CA GLN A 350 -5.84 6.89 -14.72
C GLN A 350 -5.26 5.58 -15.29
N HIS A 351 -3.99 5.33 -15.02
CA HIS A 351 -3.31 4.07 -15.39
C HIS A 351 -3.47 2.99 -14.32
N TYR A 352 -3.95 3.33 -13.11
CA TYR A 352 -4.25 2.38 -12.01
C TYR A 352 -3.02 1.62 -11.49
N LEU A 353 -1.82 2.19 -11.65
CA LEU A 353 -0.60 1.71 -11.00
C LEU A 353 -0.16 2.73 -9.95
N LEU A 354 0.73 2.35 -9.05
CA LEU A 354 1.45 3.33 -8.24
C LEU A 354 2.58 3.90 -9.10
N GLY A 355 2.43 5.17 -9.52
CA GLY A 355 3.48 5.92 -10.20
C GLY A 355 4.65 6.23 -9.26
N TRP A 356 5.72 6.85 -9.78
CA TRP A 356 6.89 7.16 -8.96
C TRP A 356 6.61 8.25 -7.94
N TYR A 357 5.73 9.20 -8.28
CA TYR A 357 5.30 10.24 -7.36
C TYR A 357 3.90 10.75 -7.66
N TYR A 358 3.34 11.47 -6.71
CA TYR A 358 2.45 12.59 -7.01
C TYR A 358 2.97 13.80 -6.26
N ALA A 359 2.67 15.00 -6.74
CA ALA A 359 3.13 16.23 -6.11
C ALA A 359 2.06 17.31 -6.14
N TRP A 360 2.14 18.23 -5.19
CA TRP A 360 1.23 19.37 -5.09
C TRP A 360 1.95 20.59 -4.54
N GLY A 361 1.47 21.77 -4.91
CA GLY A 361 2.07 23.04 -4.50
C GLY A 361 1.15 24.23 -4.69
N GLY A 362 1.55 25.39 -4.19
CA GLY A 362 0.74 26.60 -4.26
C GLY A 362 1.49 27.87 -3.90
N ALA A 363 0.91 29.01 -4.28
CA ALA A 363 1.45 30.33 -3.99
C ALA A 363 1.44 30.64 -2.48
N GLU A 364 2.43 31.38 -2.00
CA GLU A 364 2.55 31.85 -0.61
C GLU A 364 3.22 33.24 -0.55
N PRO A 365 2.79 34.20 0.29
CA PRO A 365 1.56 34.21 1.07
C PRO A 365 0.35 34.61 0.23
N GLY A 366 -0.84 34.16 0.67
CA GLY A 366 -2.11 34.73 0.21
C GLY A 366 -2.80 34.04 -0.96
N GLY A 367 -2.28 32.90 -1.45
CA GLY A 367 -2.94 32.08 -2.48
C GLY A 367 -2.96 32.70 -3.88
N GLY A 368 -3.92 32.29 -4.71
CA GLY A 368 -4.09 32.75 -6.09
C GLY A 368 -3.89 31.67 -7.15
N TRP A 369 -3.06 30.66 -6.86
CA TRP A 369 -2.94 29.44 -7.64
C TRP A 369 -2.45 28.29 -6.76
N ALA A 370 -2.83 27.07 -7.12
CA ALA A 370 -2.27 25.82 -6.61
C ALA A 370 -2.31 24.77 -7.73
N TRP A 371 -1.46 23.77 -7.64
CA TRP A 371 -1.31 22.73 -8.65
C TRP A 371 -1.18 21.34 -8.03
N ARG A 372 -1.53 20.31 -8.82
CA ARG A 372 -1.34 18.89 -8.50
C ARG A 372 -0.95 18.14 -9.77
N ILE A 373 -0.04 17.19 -9.63
CA ILE A 373 0.40 16.28 -10.69
C ILE A 373 0.44 14.84 -10.14
N GLY A 374 0.11 13.87 -10.99
CA GLY A 374 0.44 12.47 -10.75
C GLY A 374 1.84 12.14 -11.30
N ASP A 375 2.00 10.96 -11.88
CA ASP A 375 3.20 10.59 -12.63
C ASP A 375 2.84 9.63 -13.78
N GLY A 376 3.44 9.84 -14.95
CA GLY A 376 3.23 8.99 -16.12
C GLY A 376 4.06 7.70 -16.09
N ALA A 377 5.10 7.62 -15.26
CA ALA A 377 5.94 6.44 -15.13
C ALA A 377 5.49 5.56 -13.96
N SER A 378 5.70 4.25 -14.06
CA SER A 378 5.41 3.30 -12.98
C SER A 378 6.47 2.22 -12.93
N HIS A 379 6.98 1.95 -11.73
CA HIS A 379 8.02 0.96 -11.47
C HIS A 379 7.45 -0.25 -10.74
N THR A 380 7.87 -1.47 -11.09
CA THR A 380 7.38 -2.71 -10.45
C THR A 380 7.61 -2.73 -8.93
N GLY A 381 8.78 -2.24 -8.48
CA GLY A 381 9.15 -2.16 -7.07
C GLY A 381 8.25 -1.25 -6.22
N TYR A 382 7.45 -0.38 -6.84
CA TYR A 382 6.52 0.52 -6.14
C TYR A 382 5.15 -0.12 -5.91
N GLN A 383 4.79 -1.15 -6.67
CA GLN A 383 3.45 -1.74 -6.60
C GLN A 383 3.23 -2.43 -5.24
N ASN A 384 1.99 -2.39 -4.74
CA ASN A 384 1.63 -2.93 -3.43
C ASN A 384 0.23 -3.58 -3.47
N PRO A 385 0.15 -4.88 -3.79
CA PRO A 385 -1.13 -5.59 -3.87
C PRO A 385 -1.81 -5.76 -2.50
N VAL A 386 -1.06 -5.76 -1.39
CA VAL A 386 -1.65 -5.85 -0.04
C VAL A 386 -2.40 -4.56 0.30
N ALA A 387 -1.79 -3.40 0.03
CA ALA A 387 -2.46 -2.11 0.20
C ALA A 387 -3.69 -2.00 -0.71
N ALA A 388 -3.57 -2.37 -2.00
CA ALA A 388 -4.70 -2.32 -2.94
C ALA A 388 -5.85 -3.28 -2.52
N PHE A 389 -5.53 -4.48 -2.04
CA PHE A 389 -6.50 -5.40 -1.46
C PHE A 389 -7.18 -4.82 -0.21
N ALA A 390 -6.39 -4.27 0.71
CA ALA A 390 -6.91 -3.70 1.95
C ALA A 390 -7.89 -2.55 1.69
N LEU A 391 -7.52 -1.60 0.84
CA LEU A 391 -8.31 -0.42 0.51
C LEU A 391 -9.55 -0.73 -0.34
N SER A 392 -9.55 -1.85 -1.06
CA SER A 392 -10.70 -2.28 -1.87
C SER A 392 -11.66 -3.21 -1.11
N SER A 393 -11.19 -3.96 -0.12
CA SER A 393 -11.93 -5.12 0.39
C SER A 393 -11.99 -5.25 1.92
N VAL A 394 -11.14 -4.54 2.67
CA VAL A 394 -11.08 -4.67 4.14
C VAL A 394 -11.81 -3.49 4.79
N SER A 395 -13.00 -3.74 5.33
CA SER A 395 -13.96 -2.70 5.72
C SER A 395 -13.39 -1.52 6.54
N PRO A 396 -12.57 -1.69 7.61
CA PRO A 396 -11.97 -0.57 8.34
C PRO A 396 -10.97 0.28 7.53
N LEU A 397 -10.46 -0.26 6.43
CA LEU A 397 -9.46 0.36 5.55
C LEU A 397 -10.06 0.88 4.24
N VAL A 398 -11.34 0.63 3.95
CA VAL A 398 -12.00 1.18 2.77
C VAL A 398 -12.06 2.71 2.88
N PRO A 399 -11.50 3.48 1.92
CA PRO A 399 -11.52 4.93 1.96
C PRO A 399 -12.92 5.54 1.89
N LYS A 400 -13.06 6.82 2.28
CA LYS A 400 -14.36 7.51 2.32
C LYS A 400 -14.81 8.03 0.96
N GLY A 401 -13.88 8.27 0.03
CA GLY A 401 -14.17 8.69 -1.33
C GLY A 401 -15.12 7.71 -2.01
N SER A 402 -16.22 8.24 -2.56
CA SER A 402 -17.30 7.48 -3.18
C SER A 402 -16.89 6.47 -4.27
N THR A 403 -15.76 6.71 -4.92
CA THR A 403 -15.21 5.90 -6.02
C THR A 403 -13.91 5.20 -5.62
N ALA A 404 -13.34 5.54 -4.47
CA ALA A 404 -12.01 5.11 -4.07
C ALA A 404 -11.90 3.58 -3.96
N GLN A 405 -12.92 2.92 -3.38
CA GLN A 405 -12.96 1.45 -3.30
C GLN A 405 -12.89 0.80 -4.69
N SER A 406 -13.62 1.35 -5.66
CA SER A 406 -13.63 0.83 -7.04
C SER A 406 -12.32 1.11 -7.79
N ASP A 407 -11.69 2.27 -7.55
CA ASP A 407 -10.39 2.60 -8.12
C ASP A 407 -9.30 1.67 -7.57
N TRP A 408 -9.31 1.38 -6.26
CA TRP A 408 -8.38 0.43 -5.65
C TRP A 408 -8.61 -1.01 -6.10
N SER A 409 -9.87 -1.43 -6.32
CA SER A 409 -10.17 -2.74 -6.89
C SER A 409 -9.61 -2.88 -8.31
N LYS A 410 -9.76 -1.85 -9.15
CA LYS A 410 -9.14 -1.79 -10.48
C LYS A 410 -7.62 -1.75 -10.41
N SER A 411 -7.06 -1.00 -9.47
CA SER A 411 -5.61 -0.94 -9.21
C SER A 411 -5.04 -2.31 -8.86
N LEU A 412 -5.70 -3.09 -8.00
CA LEU A 412 -5.26 -4.44 -7.69
C LEU A 412 -5.21 -5.32 -8.94
N GLY A 413 -6.28 -5.31 -9.74
CA GLY A 413 -6.32 -6.05 -11.01
C GLY A 413 -5.20 -5.62 -11.96
N ARG A 414 -5.00 -4.31 -12.12
CA ARG A 414 -3.97 -3.75 -13.00
C ARG A 414 -2.55 -4.08 -12.54
N GLN A 415 -2.28 -4.04 -11.24
CA GLN A 415 -0.98 -4.42 -10.69
C GLN A 415 -0.67 -5.91 -10.91
N ILE A 416 -1.66 -6.81 -10.80
CA ILE A 416 -1.49 -8.24 -11.09
C ILE A 416 -1.11 -8.45 -12.56
N GLU A 417 -1.76 -7.73 -13.47
CA GLU A 417 -1.43 -7.78 -14.90
C GLU A 417 -0.03 -7.24 -15.18
N PHE A 418 0.35 -6.14 -14.54
CA PHE A 418 1.66 -5.52 -14.68
C PHE A 418 2.80 -6.43 -14.21
N LEU A 419 2.62 -7.09 -13.06
CA LEU A 419 3.55 -8.10 -12.55
C LEU A 419 3.78 -9.22 -13.58
N ARG A 420 2.68 -9.76 -14.14
CA ARG A 420 2.75 -10.85 -15.11
C ARG A 420 3.42 -10.42 -16.41
N TRP A 421 3.15 -9.20 -16.84
CA TRP A 421 3.72 -8.61 -18.06
C TRP A 421 5.24 -8.43 -17.97
N LEU A 422 5.77 -8.09 -16.80
CA LEU A 422 7.19 -7.76 -16.64
C LEU A 422 8.08 -8.93 -16.22
N GLN A 423 7.52 -10.13 -16.03
CA GLN A 423 8.32 -11.29 -15.64
C GLN A 423 9.22 -11.75 -16.79
N SER A 424 10.53 -11.81 -16.55
CA SER A 424 11.55 -12.25 -17.50
C SER A 424 11.49 -13.75 -17.79
N ALA A 425 12.25 -14.19 -18.78
CA ALA A 425 12.44 -15.60 -19.11
C ALA A 425 13.01 -16.40 -17.92
N GLU A 426 13.88 -15.82 -17.11
CA GLU A 426 14.51 -16.45 -15.94
C GLU A 426 13.58 -16.41 -14.71
N GLY A 427 12.88 -15.30 -14.47
CA GLY A 427 11.92 -15.16 -13.38
C GLY A 427 11.96 -13.82 -12.63
N GLY A 428 12.99 -13.01 -12.82
CA GLY A 428 13.06 -11.64 -12.29
C GLY A 428 12.04 -10.71 -12.96
N ILE A 429 11.69 -9.61 -12.31
CA ILE A 429 10.67 -8.66 -12.79
C ILE A 429 11.31 -7.38 -13.34
N ALA A 430 11.07 -7.06 -14.61
CA ALA A 430 11.64 -5.89 -15.27
C ALA A 430 11.07 -4.55 -14.73
N GLY A 431 11.68 -3.43 -15.13
CA GLY A 431 11.46 -2.11 -14.54
C GLY A 431 10.00 -1.66 -14.54
N GLY A 432 9.44 -1.34 -15.70
CA GLY A 432 8.08 -0.85 -15.76
C GLY A 432 7.63 -0.28 -17.10
N CYS A 433 6.88 0.82 -17.03
CA CYS A 433 6.37 1.51 -18.21
C CYS A 433 6.22 3.01 -17.97
N THR A 434 6.06 3.77 -19.06
CA THR A 434 5.73 5.19 -19.03
C THR A 434 4.64 5.56 -20.04
N ASN A 435 3.74 6.46 -19.64
CA ASN A 435 2.82 7.17 -20.52
C ASN A 435 3.43 8.44 -21.13
N SER A 436 4.59 8.89 -20.61
CA SER A 436 5.31 10.08 -21.07
C SER A 436 6.75 9.69 -21.40
N TRP A 437 6.97 9.26 -22.64
CA TRP A 437 8.31 8.89 -23.10
C TRP A 437 9.27 10.08 -23.01
N ASP A 438 10.49 9.85 -22.51
CA ASP A 438 11.48 10.87 -22.15
C ASP A 438 10.93 11.99 -21.22
N GLY A 439 9.81 11.75 -20.54
CA GLY A 439 9.13 12.71 -19.67
C GLY A 439 8.56 13.94 -20.39
N GLN A 440 8.43 13.88 -21.72
CA GLN A 440 7.92 14.97 -22.56
C GLN A 440 6.85 14.50 -23.57
N TYR A 441 6.20 13.37 -23.28
CA TYR A 441 5.28 12.69 -24.22
C TYR A 441 5.96 12.44 -25.57
N GLY A 442 7.24 12.04 -25.56
CA GLY A 442 8.02 11.75 -26.76
C GLY A 442 7.49 10.53 -27.55
N THR A 443 8.14 10.24 -28.67
CA THR A 443 7.84 9.02 -29.46
C THR A 443 8.75 7.89 -28.99
N PRO A 444 8.20 6.79 -28.42
CA PRO A 444 9.01 5.60 -28.13
C PRO A 444 9.62 5.00 -29.40
N PRO A 445 10.74 4.27 -29.30
CA PRO A 445 11.30 3.54 -30.42
C PRO A 445 10.26 2.64 -31.14
N ALA A 446 10.40 2.49 -32.46
CA ALA A 446 9.50 1.64 -33.23
C ALA A 446 9.57 0.19 -32.73
N GLY A 447 8.40 -0.40 -32.45
CA GLY A 447 8.31 -1.76 -31.92
C GLY A 447 8.38 -1.87 -30.40
N THR A 448 8.53 -0.75 -29.65
CA THR A 448 8.47 -0.78 -28.18
C THR A 448 7.16 -1.40 -27.69
N PRO A 449 7.22 -2.47 -26.88
CA PRO A 449 6.05 -3.12 -26.31
C PRO A 449 5.27 -2.19 -25.40
N THR A 450 3.96 -2.41 -25.31
CA THR A 450 3.10 -1.58 -24.47
C THR A 450 2.29 -2.37 -23.45
N PHE A 451 1.98 -1.71 -22.34
CA PHE A 451 1.04 -2.15 -21.32
C PHE A 451 -0.10 -1.14 -21.24
N TYR A 452 -1.28 -1.52 -21.77
CA TYR A 452 -2.40 -0.58 -21.95
C TYR A 452 -2.01 0.69 -22.73
N GLY A 453 -1.09 0.55 -23.68
CA GLY A 453 -0.57 1.66 -24.50
C GLY A 453 0.53 2.51 -23.84
N MET A 454 0.91 2.24 -22.58
CA MET A 454 2.11 2.82 -21.97
C MET A 454 3.33 2.04 -22.43
N ALA A 455 4.39 2.74 -22.85
CA ALA A 455 5.59 2.13 -23.40
C ALA A 455 6.43 1.44 -22.32
N TYR A 456 6.96 0.26 -22.62
CA TYR A 456 7.92 -0.43 -21.77
C TYR A 456 9.16 0.42 -21.52
N ASP A 457 9.52 0.53 -20.25
CA ASP A 457 10.72 1.21 -19.78
C ASP A 457 11.45 0.27 -18.83
N TRP A 458 12.69 -0.06 -19.14
CA TRP A 458 13.49 -0.98 -18.34
C TRP A 458 14.13 -0.29 -17.13
N GLU A 459 14.20 1.05 -17.15
CA GLU A 459 14.79 1.91 -16.13
C GLU A 459 13.88 3.11 -15.74
N PRO A 460 12.60 2.88 -15.34
CA PRO A 460 11.67 3.99 -15.10
C PRO A 460 12.23 5.09 -14.20
N VAL A 461 12.12 6.33 -14.66
CA VAL A 461 12.46 7.59 -13.96
C VAL A 461 13.96 7.88 -13.86
N TYR A 462 14.78 6.98 -13.32
CA TYR A 462 16.20 7.25 -13.07
C TYR A 462 17.13 6.34 -13.85
N HIS A 463 18.13 6.95 -14.49
CA HIS A 463 19.10 6.31 -15.38
C HIS A 463 20.54 6.43 -14.85
N ASP A 464 20.78 7.17 -13.76
CA ASP A 464 22.07 7.25 -13.03
C ASP A 464 21.91 7.00 -11.51
N PRO A 465 22.01 5.74 -11.07
CA PRO A 465 22.02 4.51 -11.88
C PRO A 465 20.61 4.17 -12.41
N PRO A 466 20.51 3.26 -13.40
CA PRO A 466 19.22 2.74 -13.87
C PRO A 466 18.38 2.14 -12.72
N SER A 467 17.13 2.59 -12.59
CA SER A 467 16.29 2.37 -11.40
C SER A 467 16.07 0.90 -11.04
N ASN A 468 16.02 0.01 -12.04
CA ASN A 468 15.73 -1.41 -11.86
C ASN A 468 16.99 -2.29 -11.88
N ASN A 469 18.18 -1.69 -11.90
CA ASN A 469 19.41 -2.45 -11.69
C ASN A 469 19.54 -2.87 -10.23
N TRP A 470 18.93 -2.16 -9.28
CA TRP A 470 19.03 -2.52 -7.87
C TRP A 470 18.10 -3.71 -7.53
N PHE A 471 18.68 -4.82 -7.06
CA PHE A 471 17.95 -6.03 -6.67
C PHE A 471 16.96 -5.80 -5.52
N GLY A 472 17.15 -4.75 -4.69
CA GLY A 472 16.19 -4.39 -3.65
C GLY A 472 14.76 -4.18 -4.17
N MET A 473 14.61 -3.70 -5.42
CA MET A 473 13.30 -3.58 -6.07
C MET A 473 12.59 -4.94 -6.26
N GLN A 474 13.37 -6.01 -6.47
CA GLN A 474 12.84 -7.38 -6.51
C GLN A 474 12.38 -7.81 -5.12
N ALA A 475 13.25 -7.68 -4.11
CA ALA A 475 12.97 -8.15 -2.76
C ALA A 475 11.74 -7.45 -2.16
N TRP A 476 11.69 -6.12 -2.20
CA TRP A 476 10.55 -5.34 -1.68
C TRP A 476 9.25 -5.60 -2.43
N GLY A 477 9.29 -5.58 -3.77
CA GLY A 477 8.10 -5.80 -4.59
C GLY A 477 7.53 -7.21 -4.39
N MET A 478 8.40 -8.23 -4.44
CA MET A 478 7.98 -9.63 -4.38
C MET A 478 7.61 -10.09 -2.98
N GLU A 479 8.10 -9.44 -1.92
CA GLU A 479 7.58 -9.63 -0.56
C GLU A 479 6.08 -9.32 -0.51
N ARG A 480 5.67 -8.16 -1.04
CA ARG A 480 4.26 -7.75 -1.05
C ARG A 480 3.39 -8.71 -1.87
N TRP A 481 3.92 -9.23 -2.99
CA TRP A 481 3.23 -10.25 -3.79
C TRP A 481 3.11 -11.58 -3.06
N ALA A 482 4.15 -12.01 -2.35
CA ALA A 482 4.12 -13.22 -1.53
C ALA A 482 3.13 -13.09 -0.37
N GLU A 483 3.08 -11.93 0.31
CA GLU A 483 2.07 -11.62 1.32
C GLU A 483 0.66 -11.65 0.74
N TYR A 484 0.41 -10.95 -0.37
CA TYR A 484 -0.89 -10.95 -1.03
C TYR A 484 -1.34 -12.37 -1.40
N TYR A 485 -0.44 -13.19 -1.93
CA TYR A 485 -0.73 -14.58 -2.23
C TYR A 485 -1.00 -15.41 -0.96
N TYR A 486 -0.22 -15.21 0.11
CA TYR A 486 -0.48 -15.84 1.41
C TYR A 486 -1.86 -15.46 1.98
N ILE A 487 -2.29 -14.21 1.82
CA ILE A 487 -3.58 -13.71 2.31
C ILE A 487 -4.75 -14.28 1.49
N THR A 488 -4.60 -14.35 0.17
CA THR A 488 -5.75 -14.52 -0.75
C THR A 488 -5.77 -15.85 -1.51
N GLY A 489 -4.61 -16.48 -1.70
CA GLY A 489 -4.45 -17.63 -2.58
C GLY A 489 -4.67 -17.31 -4.06
N ASP A 490 -4.54 -16.05 -4.50
CA ASP A 490 -4.82 -15.65 -5.88
C ASP A 490 -4.00 -16.45 -6.91
N SER A 491 -4.69 -17.29 -7.67
CA SER A 491 -4.09 -18.22 -8.61
C SER A 491 -3.39 -17.54 -9.79
N LYS A 492 -3.64 -16.24 -10.04
CA LYS A 492 -2.94 -15.49 -11.09
C LYS A 492 -1.53 -15.08 -10.68
N VAL A 493 -1.28 -14.97 -9.38
CA VAL A 493 0.02 -14.55 -8.82
C VAL A 493 0.94 -15.76 -8.63
N ARG A 494 0.38 -16.92 -8.27
CA ARG A 494 1.16 -18.14 -8.01
C ARG A 494 2.20 -18.47 -9.09
N PRO A 495 1.87 -18.54 -10.40
CA PRO A 495 2.86 -18.90 -11.42
C PRO A 495 4.04 -17.93 -11.48
N VAL A 496 3.80 -16.64 -11.20
CA VAL A 496 4.87 -15.64 -11.15
C VAL A 496 5.77 -15.90 -9.95
N LEU A 497 5.18 -16.12 -8.77
CA LEU A 497 5.94 -16.44 -7.55
C LEU A 497 6.73 -17.73 -7.70
N ASP A 498 6.13 -18.81 -8.22
CA ASP A 498 6.81 -20.09 -8.43
C ASP A 498 8.09 -19.89 -9.27
N LYS A 499 8.01 -19.11 -10.34
CA LYS A 499 9.14 -18.82 -11.23
C LYS A 499 10.17 -17.87 -10.59
N TRP A 500 9.72 -16.82 -9.90
CA TRP A 500 10.62 -15.88 -9.21
C TRP A 500 11.37 -16.57 -8.06
N VAL A 501 10.67 -17.39 -7.26
CA VAL A 501 11.26 -18.14 -6.15
C VAL A 501 12.29 -19.14 -6.66
N ALA A 502 12.01 -19.84 -7.77
CA ALA A 502 12.97 -20.73 -8.40
C ALA A 502 14.24 -19.97 -8.85
N TRP A 503 14.08 -18.80 -9.48
CA TRP A 503 15.20 -17.96 -9.91
C TRP A 503 16.02 -17.44 -8.71
N VAL A 504 15.38 -16.74 -7.77
CA VAL A 504 16.07 -16.09 -6.64
C VAL A 504 16.74 -17.12 -5.73
N SER A 505 16.12 -18.28 -5.51
CA SER A 505 16.72 -19.36 -4.69
C SER A 505 18.02 -19.88 -5.29
N GLY A 506 18.15 -19.84 -6.63
CA GLY A 506 19.37 -20.16 -7.36
C GLY A 506 20.45 -19.08 -7.28
N GLN A 507 20.08 -17.82 -7.00
CA GLN A 507 21.03 -16.72 -6.83
C GLN A 507 21.49 -16.54 -5.37
N VAL A 508 20.74 -17.04 -4.39
CA VAL A 508 21.07 -16.84 -2.97
C VAL A 508 21.91 -17.99 -2.40
N THR A 509 23.06 -17.64 -1.81
CA THR A 509 23.90 -18.56 -1.03
C THR A 509 23.94 -18.14 0.43
N ALA A 510 23.82 -19.10 1.36
CA ALA A 510 23.92 -18.85 2.78
C ALA A 510 24.46 -20.08 3.51
N ASP A 511 25.42 -19.87 4.40
CA ASP A 511 25.97 -20.84 5.34
C ASP A 511 25.82 -20.28 6.76
N PRO A 512 24.79 -20.76 7.51
CA PRO A 512 24.54 -20.33 8.89
C PRO A 512 25.69 -20.64 9.85
N ALA A 513 26.43 -21.73 9.64
CA ALA A 513 27.50 -22.14 10.53
C ALA A 513 28.73 -21.24 10.38
N ALA A 514 29.02 -20.82 9.15
CA ALA A 514 30.08 -19.85 8.86
C ALA A 514 29.64 -18.39 9.04
N GLY A 515 28.33 -18.13 9.18
CA GLY A 515 27.78 -16.77 9.18
C GLY A 515 28.03 -16.05 7.85
N THR A 516 28.05 -16.77 6.72
CA THR A 516 28.31 -16.16 5.40
C THR A 516 27.08 -16.25 4.53
N PHE A 517 26.80 -15.19 3.79
CA PHE A 517 25.72 -15.17 2.81
C PHE A 517 26.05 -14.24 1.66
N LYS A 518 25.38 -14.44 0.53
CA LYS A 518 25.39 -13.55 -0.63
C LYS A 518 24.01 -13.53 -1.25
N ILE A 519 23.59 -12.33 -1.60
CA ILE A 519 22.37 -12.06 -2.37
C ILE A 519 22.76 -11.23 -3.61
N PRO A 520 21.98 -11.27 -4.71
CA PRO A 520 22.17 -10.34 -5.81
C PRO A 520 22.14 -8.89 -5.33
N SER A 521 22.93 -8.04 -5.96
CA SER A 521 22.94 -6.60 -5.67
C SER A 521 22.54 -5.80 -6.91
N THR A 522 23.27 -5.99 -8.00
CA THR A 522 23.07 -5.32 -9.28
C THR A 522 22.61 -6.33 -10.32
N LEU A 523 21.60 -5.93 -11.07
CA LEU A 523 20.98 -6.64 -12.17
C LEU A 523 21.33 -5.94 -13.49
N ALA A 524 21.41 -6.72 -14.56
CA ALA A 524 21.42 -6.22 -15.92
C ALA A 524 20.23 -6.79 -16.70
N TRP A 525 19.61 -5.93 -17.51
CA TRP A 525 18.42 -6.23 -18.30
C TRP A 525 18.74 -6.18 -19.78
N THR A 526 18.23 -7.15 -20.55
CA THR A 526 18.31 -7.13 -22.01
C THR A 526 17.01 -7.61 -22.64
N GLY A 527 16.75 -7.13 -23.85
CA GLY A 527 15.52 -7.43 -24.57
C GLY A 527 14.29 -6.77 -23.96
N GLN A 528 13.09 -7.26 -24.27
CA GLN A 528 11.83 -6.60 -23.96
C GLN A 528 10.71 -7.63 -23.75
N PRO A 529 9.66 -7.32 -22.96
CA PRO A 529 8.48 -8.19 -22.85
C PRO A 529 7.68 -8.21 -24.16
N ASP A 530 6.77 -9.16 -24.32
CA ASP A 530 5.75 -9.08 -25.37
C ASP A 530 4.79 -7.92 -25.08
N THR A 531 4.11 -7.36 -26.09
CA THR A 531 3.03 -6.38 -25.83
C THR A 531 1.91 -7.03 -25.03
N TRP A 532 1.45 -6.37 -23.96
CA TRP A 532 0.45 -6.94 -23.07
C TRP A 532 -0.88 -7.17 -23.78
N ASN A 533 -1.40 -8.38 -23.64
CA ASN A 533 -2.75 -8.74 -24.04
C ASN A 533 -3.39 -9.54 -22.90
N PRO A 534 -4.38 -9.01 -22.18
CA PRO A 534 -4.97 -9.69 -21.03
C PRO A 534 -5.68 -11.01 -21.41
N ALA A 535 -6.14 -11.15 -22.66
CA ALA A 535 -6.78 -12.37 -23.16
C ALA A 535 -5.76 -13.45 -23.57
N SER A 536 -4.53 -13.05 -23.91
CA SER A 536 -3.44 -13.95 -24.28
C SER A 536 -2.10 -13.36 -23.85
N PRO A 537 -1.77 -13.40 -22.54
CA PRO A 537 -0.51 -12.87 -22.04
C PRO A 537 0.68 -13.49 -22.75
N GLY A 538 1.65 -12.65 -23.12
CA GLY A 538 2.88 -13.10 -23.78
C GLY A 538 3.73 -14.01 -22.90
N SER A 539 4.70 -14.66 -23.54
CA SER A 539 5.62 -15.59 -22.87
C SER A 539 6.93 -14.93 -22.44
N ASN A 540 7.20 -13.71 -22.93
CA ASN A 540 8.38 -12.90 -22.63
C ASN A 540 9.71 -13.65 -22.85
N THR A 541 9.78 -14.53 -23.85
CA THR A 541 10.99 -15.31 -24.14
C THR A 541 12.18 -14.45 -24.58
N GLY A 542 11.94 -13.20 -24.99
CA GLY A 542 12.97 -12.24 -25.35
C GLY A 542 13.38 -11.27 -24.24
N LEU A 543 12.81 -11.36 -23.04
CA LEU A 543 13.15 -10.50 -21.90
C LEU A 543 14.06 -11.26 -20.93
N HIS A 544 15.24 -10.72 -20.67
CA HIS A 544 16.27 -11.41 -19.88
C HIS A 544 16.81 -10.56 -18.74
N VAL A 545 17.10 -11.22 -17.62
CA VAL A 545 17.82 -10.65 -16.47
C VAL A 545 19.07 -11.48 -16.15
N SER A 546 20.15 -10.80 -15.79
CA SER A 546 21.34 -11.41 -15.20
C SER A 546 21.78 -10.69 -13.94
N VAL A 547 22.40 -11.43 -13.01
CA VAL A 547 23.01 -10.86 -11.80
C VAL A 547 24.46 -10.51 -12.12
N THR A 548 24.83 -9.25 -12.00
CA THR A 548 26.19 -8.77 -12.33
C THR A 548 27.10 -8.70 -11.12
N ASP A 549 26.55 -8.50 -9.93
CA ASP A 549 27.30 -8.54 -8.67
C ASP A 549 26.43 -9.03 -7.49
N TYR A 550 27.09 -9.25 -6.35
CA TYR A 550 26.48 -9.74 -5.13
C TYR A 550 26.90 -8.88 -3.94
N SER A 551 26.01 -8.75 -2.97
CA SER A 551 26.30 -8.05 -1.71
C SER A 551 25.90 -8.88 -0.49
N GLN A 552 26.12 -8.28 0.67
CA GLN A 552 25.61 -8.73 1.96
C GLN A 552 24.62 -7.71 2.55
N ASP A 553 23.89 -6.99 1.69
CA ASP A 553 22.88 -6.03 2.16
C ASP A 553 21.85 -6.72 3.05
N VAL A 554 21.89 -6.40 4.34
CA VAL A 554 21.07 -7.03 5.37
C VAL A 554 19.59 -6.68 5.25
N GLY A 555 19.26 -5.49 4.73
CA GLY A 555 17.87 -5.07 4.55
C GLY A 555 17.25 -5.81 3.37
N VAL A 556 17.95 -5.84 2.23
CA VAL A 556 17.50 -6.58 1.04
C VAL A 556 17.46 -8.10 1.30
N ALA A 557 18.42 -8.62 2.08
CA ALA A 557 18.40 -10.02 2.50
C ALA A 557 17.17 -10.32 3.38
N ALA A 558 16.84 -9.46 4.33
CA ALA A 558 15.66 -9.62 5.19
C ALA A 558 14.34 -9.57 4.40
N ALA A 559 14.18 -8.65 3.44
CA ALA A 559 13.02 -8.63 2.55
C ALA A 559 12.93 -9.90 1.68
N THR A 560 14.07 -10.39 1.17
CA THR A 560 14.14 -11.66 0.44
C THR A 560 13.72 -12.84 1.32
N VAL A 561 14.16 -12.86 2.59
CA VAL A 561 13.72 -13.85 3.58
C VAL A 561 12.21 -13.80 3.73
N LYS A 562 11.60 -12.62 4.01
CA LYS A 562 10.16 -12.49 4.19
C LYS A 562 9.36 -12.93 2.96
N ALA A 563 9.79 -12.56 1.75
CA ALA A 563 9.18 -13.02 0.51
C ALA A 563 9.16 -14.55 0.40
N LEU A 564 10.29 -15.21 0.68
CA LEU A 564 10.40 -16.67 0.67
C LEU A 564 9.56 -17.32 1.78
N LEU A 565 9.48 -16.72 2.97
CA LEU A 565 8.70 -17.25 4.10
C LEU A 565 7.20 -17.22 3.82
N TYR A 566 6.66 -16.08 3.35
CA TYR A 566 5.24 -15.98 3.00
C TYR A 566 4.88 -16.93 1.85
N TYR A 567 5.73 -17.01 0.82
CA TYR A 567 5.55 -17.98 -0.26
C TYR A 567 5.56 -19.42 0.27
N ALA A 568 6.54 -19.79 1.10
CA ALA A 568 6.66 -21.12 1.65
C ALA A 568 5.46 -21.49 2.54
N ALA A 569 4.96 -20.56 3.33
CA ALA A 569 3.78 -20.76 4.16
C ALA A 569 2.51 -20.97 3.32
N ALA A 570 2.39 -20.25 2.19
CA ALA A 570 1.25 -20.36 1.29
C ALA A 570 1.26 -21.65 0.44
N THR A 571 2.44 -22.20 0.14
CA THR A 571 2.62 -23.34 -0.78
C THR A 571 3.04 -24.64 -0.11
N ASN A 572 3.44 -24.59 1.17
CA ASN A 572 4.17 -25.66 1.87
C ASN A 572 5.52 -26.01 1.22
N ASP A 573 6.18 -25.06 0.56
CA ASP A 573 7.51 -25.26 -0.02
C ASP A 573 8.60 -25.30 1.07
N THR A 574 9.02 -26.52 1.41
CA THR A 574 10.05 -26.75 2.45
C THR A 574 11.44 -26.29 2.02
N ALA A 575 11.73 -26.25 0.72
CA ALA A 575 13.03 -25.80 0.21
C ALA A 575 13.14 -24.28 0.31
N ALA A 576 12.09 -23.54 -0.07
CA ALA A 576 12.01 -22.09 0.11
C ALA A 576 12.10 -21.71 1.60
N LYS A 577 11.38 -22.42 2.47
CA LYS A 577 11.48 -22.24 3.93
C LYS A 577 12.92 -22.44 4.42
N ALA A 578 13.57 -23.53 4.03
CA ALA A 578 14.95 -23.82 4.45
C ALA A 578 15.94 -22.78 3.94
N LYS A 579 15.79 -22.32 2.69
CA LYS A 579 16.61 -21.25 2.10
C LYS A 579 16.45 -19.95 2.88
N ALA A 580 15.21 -19.56 3.19
CA ALA A 580 14.92 -18.37 3.97
C ALA A 580 15.50 -18.44 5.39
N LYS A 581 15.32 -19.58 6.08
CA LYS A 581 15.90 -19.80 7.41
C LYS A 581 17.43 -19.69 7.39
N ASN A 582 18.08 -20.36 6.43
CA ASN A 582 19.54 -20.33 6.33
C ASN A 582 20.07 -18.92 6.06
N LEU A 583 19.40 -18.16 5.19
CA LEU A 583 19.75 -16.76 4.94
C LEU A 583 19.56 -15.90 6.20
N LEU A 584 18.43 -16.06 6.91
CA LEU A 584 18.13 -15.34 8.14
C LEU A 584 19.16 -15.62 9.25
N ASP A 585 19.53 -16.88 9.43
CA ASP A 585 20.52 -17.28 10.44
C ASP A 585 21.94 -16.82 10.09
N ALA A 586 22.37 -17.00 8.84
CA ALA A 586 23.66 -16.50 8.38
C ALA A 586 23.76 -14.97 8.51
N MET A 587 22.70 -14.25 8.15
CA MET A 587 22.61 -12.80 8.32
C MET A 587 22.68 -12.41 9.81
N SER A 588 21.96 -13.13 10.69
CA SER A 588 21.94 -12.84 12.13
C SER A 588 23.30 -13.01 12.82
N ALA A 589 24.21 -13.80 12.24
CA ALA A 589 25.58 -13.93 12.72
C ALA A 589 26.39 -12.62 12.65
N HIS A 590 25.88 -11.61 11.93
CA HIS A 590 26.46 -10.27 11.84
C HIS A 590 25.82 -9.27 12.83
N ALA A 591 25.15 -9.76 13.87
CA ALA A 591 24.64 -8.92 14.95
C ALA A 591 25.77 -8.25 15.73
N GLU A 592 25.64 -6.95 15.98
CA GLU A 592 26.50 -6.18 16.88
C GLU A 592 25.65 -5.32 17.83
N SER A 593 26.26 -4.36 18.52
CA SER A 593 25.63 -3.49 19.53
C SER A 593 24.42 -2.67 19.05
N LYS A 594 24.43 -2.15 17.81
CA LYS A 594 23.39 -1.27 17.27
C LYS A 594 22.36 -2.01 16.42
N GLY A 595 22.67 -3.19 15.91
CA GLY A 595 21.81 -3.93 15.00
C GLY A 595 22.48 -5.15 14.39
N VAL A 596 22.18 -5.40 13.11
CA VAL A 596 22.77 -6.46 12.27
C VAL A 596 23.28 -5.79 11.02
N THR A 597 24.56 -5.92 10.69
CA THR A 597 25.16 -5.14 9.58
C THR A 597 26.43 -5.79 9.08
N THR A 598 26.76 -5.53 7.81
CA THR A 598 28.03 -5.92 7.21
C THR A 598 28.84 -4.69 6.79
N VAL A 599 30.09 -4.91 6.39
CA VAL A 599 30.93 -3.85 5.82
C VAL A 599 30.62 -3.69 4.33
N GLU A 600 30.36 -2.46 3.90
CA GLU A 600 30.19 -2.10 2.50
C GLU A 600 31.30 -1.14 2.04
N THR A 601 31.76 -1.30 0.80
CA THR A 601 32.76 -0.43 0.19
C THR A 601 32.04 0.58 -0.71
N ARG A 602 32.30 1.87 -0.53
CA ARG A 602 31.61 2.97 -1.23
C ARG A 602 32.48 3.57 -2.31
N GLU A 603 32.62 2.85 -3.42
CA GLU A 603 33.36 3.33 -4.60
C GLU A 603 32.71 4.57 -5.24
N ASP A 604 31.39 4.67 -5.11
CA ASP A 604 30.60 5.82 -5.54
C ASP A 604 30.96 7.11 -4.78
N TYR A 605 31.57 7.04 -3.59
CA TYR A 605 31.96 8.23 -2.83
C TYR A 605 33.10 9.03 -3.47
N LYS A 606 33.67 8.54 -4.58
CA LYS A 606 34.50 9.37 -5.47
C LYS A 606 33.74 10.61 -5.96
N ARG A 607 32.42 10.48 -6.13
CA ARG A 607 31.50 11.51 -6.65
C ARG A 607 31.22 12.67 -5.69
N PHE A 608 31.70 12.63 -4.45
CA PHE A 608 31.73 13.82 -3.59
C PHE A 608 32.48 15.00 -4.26
N GLY A 609 33.44 14.70 -5.14
CA GLY A 609 34.20 15.67 -5.91
C GLY A 609 33.54 16.10 -7.24
N ASP A 610 32.41 15.50 -7.62
CA ASP A 610 31.75 15.78 -8.91
C ASP A 610 31.20 17.20 -8.94
N GLN A 611 31.25 17.82 -10.13
CA GLN A 611 30.61 19.11 -10.35
C GLN A 611 29.10 18.94 -10.44
N VAL A 612 28.37 19.85 -9.79
CA VAL A 612 26.92 19.96 -9.93
C VAL A 612 26.62 21.03 -10.95
N TYR A 613 25.78 20.70 -11.94
CA TYR A 613 25.37 21.68 -12.94
C TYR A 613 24.61 22.83 -12.28
N VAL A 614 25.02 24.05 -12.62
CA VAL A 614 24.34 25.31 -12.27
C VAL A 614 24.32 26.16 -13.54
N PRO A 615 23.17 26.75 -13.95
CA PRO A 615 23.09 27.55 -15.16
C PRO A 615 24.10 28.70 -15.19
N SER A 616 24.62 29.01 -16.38
CA SER A 616 25.56 30.12 -16.55
C SER A 616 24.95 31.45 -16.09
N GLY A 617 25.71 32.20 -15.29
CA GLY A 617 25.26 33.48 -14.71
C GLY A 617 24.36 33.34 -13.47
N TRP A 618 23.91 32.13 -13.11
CA TRP A 618 23.19 31.90 -11.87
C TRP A 618 24.15 31.91 -10.67
N SER A 619 23.76 32.53 -9.57
CA SER A 619 24.52 32.53 -8.32
C SER A 619 23.60 32.67 -7.12
N GLY A 620 23.90 31.92 -6.06
CA GLY A 620 23.14 31.90 -4.81
C GLY A 620 23.95 31.34 -3.64
N THR A 621 23.30 31.21 -2.49
CA THR A 621 23.92 30.66 -1.28
C THR A 621 23.02 29.66 -0.56
N MET A 622 23.60 28.55 -0.10
CA MET A 622 23.00 27.68 0.90
C MET A 622 22.89 28.41 2.25
N PRO A 623 22.04 27.94 3.19
CA PRO A 623 21.87 28.62 4.48
C PRO A 623 23.13 28.74 5.35
N ASN A 624 24.07 27.81 5.21
CA ASN A 624 25.39 27.86 5.88
C ASN A 624 26.40 28.81 5.20
N GLY A 625 26.03 29.44 4.08
CA GLY A 625 26.87 30.35 3.30
C GLY A 625 27.64 29.71 2.14
N ASP A 626 27.54 28.40 1.94
CA ASP A 626 28.15 27.72 0.79
C ASP A 626 27.60 28.32 -0.52
N LYS A 627 28.49 28.54 -1.49
CA LYS A 627 28.13 29.15 -2.76
C LYS A 627 27.53 28.11 -3.71
N VAL A 628 26.43 28.46 -4.35
CA VAL A 628 25.85 27.71 -5.45
C VAL A 628 26.05 28.56 -6.70
N GLN A 629 26.91 28.11 -7.61
CA GLN A 629 27.31 28.82 -8.83
C GLN A 629 28.00 27.85 -9.80
N PRO A 630 28.18 28.19 -11.09
CA PRO A 630 28.88 27.34 -12.04
C PRO A 630 30.23 26.84 -11.54
N GLY A 631 30.48 25.54 -11.67
CA GLY A 631 31.71 24.87 -11.22
C GLY A 631 31.72 24.42 -9.76
N VAL A 632 30.62 24.62 -9.02
CA VAL A 632 30.46 24.05 -7.67
C VAL A 632 30.45 22.52 -7.72
N THR A 633 30.94 21.87 -6.66
CA THR A 633 30.89 20.41 -6.51
C THR A 633 29.84 19.96 -5.51
N PHE A 634 29.51 18.67 -5.47
CA PHE A 634 28.61 18.10 -4.47
C PHE A 634 29.02 18.50 -3.04
N ILE A 635 30.30 18.29 -2.68
CA ILE A 635 30.85 18.70 -1.38
C ILE A 635 30.93 20.23 -1.22
N GLY A 636 31.01 20.98 -2.32
CA GLY A 636 31.09 22.45 -2.32
C GLY A 636 29.84 23.13 -1.77
N MET A 637 28.67 22.49 -1.90
CA MET A 637 27.38 22.99 -1.37
C MET A 637 26.98 22.35 -0.03
N ARG A 638 27.80 21.41 0.48
CA ARG A 638 27.51 20.59 1.66
C ARG A 638 28.72 20.58 2.59
N SER A 639 29.31 21.75 2.82
CA SER A 639 30.57 21.86 3.55
C SER A 639 30.50 21.35 5.00
N PHE A 640 29.30 21.23 5.57
CA PHE A 640 29.06 20.57 6.86
C PHE A 640 29.62 19.14 6.91
N TYR A 641 29.69 18.42 5.77
CA TYR A 641 30.29 17.09 5.72
C TYR A 641 31.76 17.08 6.14
N LYS A 642 32.48 18.19 5.96
CA LYS A 642 33.90 18.29 6.34
C LYS A 642 34.12 18.18 7.85
N THR A 643 33.04 18.27 8.64
CA THR A 643 33.08 18.08 10.10
C THR A 643 32.78 16.65 10.53
N ASP A 644 32.37 15.77 9.61
CA ASP A 644 32.12 14.37 9.91
C ASP A 644 33.43 13.63 10.24
N PRO A 645 33.49 12.81 11.30
CA PRO A 645 34.70 12.07 11.67
C PRO A 645 35.24 11.12 10.59
N ARG A 646 34.39 10.65 9.66
CA ARG A 646 34.77 9.78 8.54
C ARG A 646 35.12 10.55 7.27
N TRP A 647 34.93 11.87 7.24
CA TRP A 647 35.30 12.70 6.09
C TRP A 647 36.77 12.57 5.66
N PRO A 648 37.78 12.49 6.55
CA PRO A 648 39.17 12.33 6.12
C PRO A 648 39.41 11.12 5.20
N ASP A 649 38.73 10.00 5.44
CA ASP A 649 38.82 8.80 4.59
C ASP A 649 38.24 9.07 3.19
N VAL A 650 37.06 9.69 3.14
CA VAL A 650 36.37 10.05 1.89
C VAL A 650 37.18 11.08 1.11
N GLN A 651 37.70 12.10 1.78
CA GLN A 651 38.53 13.12 1.15
C GLN A 651 39.80 12.53 0.55
N ALA A 652 40.46 11.60 1.24
CA ALA A 652 41.62 10.91 0.70
C ALA A 652 41.26 10.12 -0.58
N TYR A 653 40.10 9.45 -0.61
CA TYR A 653 39.63 8.75 -1.80
C TYR A 653 39.29 9.71 -2.96
N VAL A 654 38.56 10.80 -2.67
CA VAL A 654 38.26 11.87 -3.64
C VAL A 654 39.53 12.46 -4.24
N ASN A 655 40.57 12.68 -3.43
CA ASN A 655 41.86 13.19 -3.88
C ASN A 655 42.74 12.14 -4.59
N GLY A 656 42.34 10.86 -4.62
CA GLY A 656 43.13 9.77 -5.20
C GLY A 656 44.35 9.39 -4.35
N THR A 657 44.38 9.76 -3.07
CA THR A 657 45.45 9.48 -2.12
C THR A 657 45.13 8.36 -1.15
N GLY A 658 43.90 7.81 -1.18
CA GLY A 658 43.44 6.69 -0.36
C GLY A 658 42.53 5.72 -1.12
N PRO A 659 42.26 4.53 -0.57
CA PRO A 659 41.35 3.55 -1.17
C PRO A 659 39.88 3.99 -1.04
N ALA A 660 38.97 3.31 -1.73
CA ALA A 660 37.53 3.49 -1.54
C ALA A 660 37.17 3.26 -0.05
N PRO A 661 36.40 4.18 0.57
CA PRO A 661 36.11 4.11 1.99
C PRO A 661 35.13 2.97 2.28
N LYS A 662 35.28 2.39 3.47
CA LYS A 662 34.43 1.30 3.96
C LYS A 662 33.57 1.77 5.12
N PHE A 663 32.31 1.38 5.10
CA PHE A 663 31.32 1.75 6.10
C PHE A 663 30.56 0.53 6.60
N THR A 664 29.99 0.69 7.79
CA THR A 664 29.09 -0.26 8.43
C THR A 664 27.87 0.56 8.79
N TYR A 665 26.79 0.44 8.01
CA TYR A 665 25.63 1.32 8.13
C TYR A 665 24.47 0.64 8.84
N HIS A 666 23.85 1.40 9.73
CA HIS A 666 22.63 1.04 10.43
C HIS A 666 21.46 1.83 9.85
N ARG A 667 21.10 1.53 8.60
CA ARG A 667 19.93 2.12 7.93
C ARG A 667 18.67 1.72 8.68
N PHE A 668 17.84 2.68 9.10
CA PHE A 668 16.66 2.40 9.92
C PHE A 668 15.73 1.38 9.26
N TRP A 669 15.43 1.55 7.96
CA TRP A 669 14.58 0.63 7.22
C TRP A 669 15.14 -0.79 7.21
N ALA A 670 16.46 -0.96 7.00
CA ALA A 670 17.09 -2.26 6.94
C ALA A 670 17.04 -2.99 8.29
N GLN A 671 17.25 -2.25 9.38
CA GLN A 671 17.21 -2.80 10.74
C GLN A 671 15.79 -3.17 11.15
N ALA A 672 14.80 -2.36 10.76
CA ALA A 672 13.39 -2.71 10.90
C ALA A 672 13.04 -3.96 10.09
N ASP A 673 13.55 -4.09 8.86
CA ASP A 673 13.32 -5.25 8.00
C ASP A 673 13.89 -6.54 8.60
N VAL A 674 15.12 -6.48 9.13
CA VAL A 674 15.75 -7.59 9.86
C VAL A 674 14.90 -8.00 11.07
N ALA A 675 14.43 -7.04 11.87
CA ALA A 675 13.56 -7.33 13.00
C ALA A 675 12.28 -8.05 12.53
N MET A 676 11.60 -7.49 11.53
CA MET A 676 10.37 -8.06 10.99
C MET A 676 10.60 -9.46 10.40
N ALA A 677 11.74 -9.74 9.75
CA ALA A 677 12.05 -11.06 9.23
C ALA A 677 12.12 -12.13 10.35
N PHE A 678 12.67 -11.80 11.52
CA PHE A 678 12.61 -12.68 12.69
C PHE A 678 11.17 -12.91 13.15
N ALA A 679 10.39 -11.83 13.29
CA ALA A 679 9.00 -11.94 13.73
C ALA A 679 8.10 -12.69 12.74
N VAL A 680 8.34 -12.57 11.44
CA VAL A 680 7.60 -13.30 10.38
C VAL A 680 7.97 -14.77 10.38
N TYR A 681 9.24 -15.12 10.58
CA TYR A 681 9.64 -16.52 10.75
C TYR A 681 8.92 -17.16 11.94
N SER A 682 8.90 -16.46 13.08
CA SER A 682 8.15 -16.90 14.27
C SER A 682 6.64 -16.95 14.00
N GLU A 683 6.04 -15.96 13.34
CA GLU A 683 4.60 -15.99 13.07
C GLU A 683 4.17 -17.17 12.20
N LEU A 684 4.94 -17.47 11.15
CA LEU A 684 4.57 -18.47 10.16
C LEU A 684 5.03 -19.88 10.53
N PHE A 685 6.12 -20.00 11.30
CA PHE A 685 6.80 -21.27 11.58
C PHE A 685 7.30 -21.40 13.03
N GLY A 686 7.09 -20.38 13.86
CA GLY A 686 7.39 -20.32 15.29
C GLY A 686 6.38 -21.13 16.09
N GLY A 687 6.75 -22.39 16.24
CA GLY A 687 6.12 -23.40 17.08
C GLY A 687 7.01 -24.63 17.19
N GLY A 688 8.28 -24.51 16.75
CA GLY A 688 9.16 -25.64 16.44
C GLY A 688 10.64 -25.42 16.77
N GLY A 689 10.96 -24.59 17.75
CA GLY A 689 12.35 -24.33 18.17
C GLY A 689 12.47 -24.01 19.65
N GLY A 690 12.45 -25.06 20.49
CA GLY A 690 12.72 -24.93 21.94
C GLY A 690 11.79 -25.70 22.88
N GLY A 691 11.17 -26.81 22.46
CA GLY A 691 10.36 -27.63 23.37
C GLY A 691 9.50 -28.73 22.73
N GLY A 692 10.09 -29.64 21.96
CA GLY A 692 9.69 -31.06 21.99
C GLY A 692 8.28 -31.51 21.58
N ASP A 693 7.57 -30.85 20.66
CA ASP A 693 6.39 -31.48 20.02
C ASP A 693 6.69 -31.97 18.59
N THR A 694 7.02 -33.25 18.49
CA THR A 694 7.23 -33.98 17.23
C THR A 694 6.11 -34.97 16.94
N GLN A 695 5.10 -35.04 17.80
CA GLN A 695 4.05 -36.02 17.68
C GLN A 695 2.91 -35.40 16.88
N PRO A 696 2.54 -35.99 15.72
CA PRO A 696 1.43 -35.47 14.96
C PRO A 696 0.10 -35.72 15.70
N PRO A 697 -0.89 -34.83 15.50
CA PRO A 697 -2.24 -35.09 15.94
C PRO A 697 -2.75 -36.45 15.48
N THR A 698 -3.66 -37.02 16.26
CA THR A 698 -4.41 -38.22 15.83
C THR A 698 -5.16 -37.95 14.53
N THR A 699 -5.24 -38.97 13.67
CA THR A 699 -5.98 -38.91 12.40
C THR A 699 -7.43 -38.50 12.64
N PRO A 700 -7.97 -37.50 11.91
CA PRO A 700 -9.39 -37.19 11.98
C PRO A 700 -10.23 -38.43 11.67
N THR A 701 -11.15 -38.78 12.56
CA THR A 701 -12.08 -39.90 12.41
C THR A 701 -13.49 -39.39 12.17
N GLY A 702 -14.41 -40.27 11.76
CA GLY A 702 -15.81 -39.88 11.56
C GLY A 702 -16.02 -38.86 10.44
N VAL A 703 -15.07 -38.75 9.50
CA VAL A 703 -15.23 -37.89 8.32
C VAL A 703 -16.46 -38.38 7.56
N THR A 704 -17.43 -37.49 7.37
CA THR A 704 -18.72 -37.79 6.73
C THR A 704 -19.18 -36.62 5.89
N VAL A 705 -19.87 -36.92 4.78
CA VAL A 705 -20.59 -35.93 3.99
C VAL A 705 -21.91 -35.65 4.68
N THR A 706 -22.15 -34.41 5.07
CA THR A 706 -23.35 -34.00 5.82
C THR A 706 -24.43 -33.41 4.92
N ALA A 707 -24.05 -32.80 3.79
CA ALA A 707 -24.98 -32.29 2.79
C ALA A 707 -24.32 -32.22 1.40
N THR A 708 -25.12 -32.35 0.35
CA THR A 708 -24.72 -32.05 -1.01
C THR A 708 -25.78 -31.19 -1.72
N THR A 709 -25.31 -30.20 -2.47
CA THR A 709 -26.10 -29.44 -3.47
C THR A 709 -25.64 -29.84 -4.87
N SER A 710 -26.12 -29.16 -5.90
CA SER A 710 -25.59 -29.32 -7.26
C SER A 710 -24.17 -28.77 -7.43
N ASP A 711 -23.67 -27.98 -6.49
CA ASP A 711 -22.41 -27.24 -6.59
C ASP A 711 -21.58 -27.21 -5.29
N SER A 712 -21.99 -27.96 -4.27
CA SER A 712 -21.27 -28.02 -3.00
C SER A 712 -21.38 -29.36 -2.30
N VAL A 713 -20.37 -29.67 -1.49
CA VAL A 713 -20.30 -30.81 -0.59
C VAL A 713 -19.91 -30.29 0.80
N SER A 714 -20.76 -30.51 1.78
CA SER A 714 -20.48 -30.24 3.20
C SER A 714 -19.94 -31.48 3.89
N LEU A 715 -18.91 -31.30 4.71
CA LEU A 715 -18.19 -32.32 5.45
C LEU A 715 -18.22 -32.00 6.95
N SER A 716 -18.24 -33.05 7.76
CA SER A 716 -17.97 -32.97 9.20
C SER A 716 -17.07 -34.12 9.63
N TRP A 717 -16.38 -33.96 10.76
CA TRP A 717 -15.54 -35.01 11.34
C TRP A 717 -15.46 -34.87 12.85
N SER A 718 -14.94 -35.90 13.52
CA SER A 718 -14.63 -35.86 14.94
C SER A 718 -13.33 -35.10 15.18
N ALA A 719 -13.28 -34.34 16.28
CA ALA A 719 -12.07 -33.63 16.66
C ALA A 719 -10.91 -34.61 16.90
N SER A 720 -9.75 -34.28 16.36
CA SER A 720 -8.49 -34.95 16.68
C SER A 720 -8.00 -34.50 18.06
N THR A 721 -7.25 -35.37 18.72
CA THR A 721 -6.46 -35.06 19.91
C THR A 721 -4.98 -35.03 19.56
N ASP A 722 -4.22 -34.29 20.36
CA ASP A 722 -2.79 -34.12 20.27
C ASP A 722 -2.20 -33.94 21.68
N ASN A 723 -0.91 -34.19 21.89
CA ASN A 723 -0.23 -34.04 23.18
C ASN A 723 -0.08 -32.58 23.62
N VAL A 724 -0.06 -31.63 22.69
CA VAL A 724 -0.07 -30.19 22.99
C VAL A 724 -1.40 -29.57 22.60
N GLY A 725 -1.87 -29.83 21.38
CA GLY A 725 -3.18 -29.36 20.92
C GLY A 725 -3.31 -29.30 19.40
N VAL A 726 -4.54 -29.49 18.92
CA VAL A 726 -4.85 -29.41 17.50
C VAL A 726 -5.17 -27.95 17.13
N ALA A 727 -4.38 -27.38 16.21
CA ALA A 727 -4.53 -26.01 15.73
C ALA A 727 -5.51 -25.89 14.55
N GLY A 728 -5.80 -26.98 13.85
CA GLY A 728 -6.84 -27.00 12.81
C GLY A 728 -6.78 -28.23 11.91
N TYR A 729 -7.44 -28.14 10.76
CA TYR A 729 -7.60 -29.23 9.81
C TYR A 729 -7.36 -28.75 8.37
N LEU A 730 -6.72 -29.59 7.57
CA LEU A 730 -6.55 -29.43 6.13
C LEU A 730 -7.52 -30.38 5.42
N VAL A 731 -8.36 -29.84 4.55
CA VAL A 731 -9.33 -30.59 3.75
C VAL A 731 -8.79 -30.73 2.33
N GLN A 732 -8.73 -31.97 1.84
CA GLN A 732 -8.21 -32.29 0.52
C GLN A 732 -9.29 -32.92 -0.34
N ARG A 733 -9.48 -32.40 -1.56
CA ARG A 733 -10.33 -32.95 -2.63
C ARG A 733 -9.45 -33.58 -3.69
N ASN A 734 -9.64 -34.86 -3.98
CA ASN A 734 -8.87 -35.63 -4.97
C ASN A 734 -7.35 -35.49 -4.76
N GLY A 735 -6.90 -35.48 -3.50
CA GLY A 735 -5.49 -35.31 -3.12
C GLY A 735 -4.99 -33.85 -3.07
N ILE A 736 -5.79 -32.88 -3.51
CA ILE A 736 -5.43 -31.45 -3.54
C ILE A 736 -6.10 -30.72 -2.38
N GLN A 737 -5.38 -29.90 -1.62
CA GLN A 737 -5.97 -29.09 -0.55
C GLN A 737 -6.97 -28.07 -1.11
N VAL A 738 -8.18 -28.04 -0.56
CA VAL A 738 -9.27 -27.11 -0.92
C VAL A 738 -9.74 -26.26 0.25
N GLY A 739 -9.30 -26.56 1.47
CA GLY A 739 -9.69 -25.81 2.66
C GLY A 739 -8.73 -26.00 3.83
N SER A 740 -8.73 -25.02 4.72
CA SER A 740 -8.00 -25.01 5.99
C SER A 740 -8.90 -24.37 7.04
N VAL A 741 -9.28 -25.10 8.09
CA VAL A 741 -10.28 -24.66 9.08
C VAL A 741 -9.84 -25.01 10.50
N ALA A 742 -10.23 -24.20 11.49
CA ALA A 742 -10.01 -24.51 12.91
C ALA A 742 -11.13 -25.39 13.51
N THR A 743 -12.30 -25.43 12.85
CA THR A 743 -13.48 -26.18 13.29
C THR A 743 -13.54 -27.58 12.66
N THR A 744 -14.43 -28.42 13.16
CA THR A 744 -14.61 -29.81 12.70
C THR A 744 -15.66 -29.95 11.59
N GLY A 745 -15.64 -29.02 10.64
CA GLY A 745 -16.52 -29.03 9.47
C GLY A 745 -16.08 -28.06 8.39
N PHE A 746 -16.44 -28.36 7.15
CA PHE A 746 -16.07 -27.58 5.97
C PHE A 746 -17.11 -27.75 4.86
N THR A 747 -17.43 -26.69 4.13
CA THR A 747 -18.27 -26.78 2.93
C THR A 747 -17.45 -26.38 1.71
N ASP A 748 -17.22 -27.33 0.82
CA ASP A 748 -16.57 -27.12 -0.45
C ASP A 748 -17.60 -26.68 -1.50
N THR A 749 -17.39 -25.56 -2.18
CA THR A 749 -18.35 -24.92 -3.10
C THR A 749 -17.75 -24.73 -4.50
N GLY A 750 -18.58 -24.42 -5.50
CA GLY A 750 -18.14 -24.25 -6.89
C GLY A 750 -17.84 -25.57 -7.61
N LEU A 751 -18.46 -26.66 -7.16
CA LEU A 751 -18.30 -28.00 -7.73
C LEU A 751 -19.17 -28.20 -8.97
N ALA A 752 -18.75 -29.09 -9.87
CA ALA A 752 -19.57 -29.51 -11.00
C ALA A 752 -20.71 -30.40 -10.50
N ALA A 753 -21.89 -30.23 -11.08
CA ALA A 753 -23.08 -31.04 -10.79
C ALA A 753 -22.92 -32.52 -11.19
N GLY A 754 -23.61 -33.41 -10.49
CA GLY A 754 -23.60 -34.86 -10.74
C GLY A 754 -22.20 -35.50 -10.66
N THR A 755 -21.23 -34.84 -10.03
CA THR A 755 -19.83 -35.23 -10.04
C THR A 755 -19.43 -35.76 -8.67
N ALA A 756 -18.75 -36.90 -8.65
CA ALA A 756 -18.20 -37.50 -7.45
C ALA A 756 -16.83 -36.88 -7.12
N TYR A 757 -16.64 -36.48 -5.87
CA TYR A 757 -15.41 -35.93 -5.34
C TYR A 757 -14.96 -36.72 -4.12
N SER A 758 -13.68 -37.09 -4.07
CA SER A 758 -13.09 -37.80 -2.94
C SER A 758 -12.46 -36.81 -1.97
N TYR A 759 -12.80 -36.90 -0.68
CA TYR A 759 -12.31 -36.01 0.36
C TYR A 759 -11.53 -36.75 1.44
N THR A 760 -10.41 -36.19 1.85
CA THR A 760 -9.65 -36.59 3.04
C THR A 760 -9.38 -35.39 3.93
N VAL A 761 -9.26 -35.61 5.24
CA VAL A 761 -8.96 -34.56 6.21
C VAL A 761 -7.71 -34.93 7.00
N ARG A 762 -6.84 -33.96 7.24
CA ARG A 762 -5.66 -34.08 8.12
C ARG A 762 -5.78 -33.07 9.24
N ALA A 763 -5.46 -33.47 10.47
CA ALA A 763 -5.29 -32.54 11.58
C ALA A 763 -3.88 -31.94 11.54
N ARG A 764 -3.74 -30.70 12.01
CA ARG A 764 -2.47 -30.02 12.24
C ARG A 764 -2.41 -29.50 13.65
N ASP A 765 -1.26 -29.59 14.29
CA ASP A 765 -0.97 -28.91 15.55
C ASP A 765 -0.36 -27.52 15.28
N ALA A 766 0.03 -26.84 16.35
CA ALA A 766 0.73 -25.55 16.28
C ALA A 766 2.22 -25.71 15.91
N ALA A 767 2.81 -26.90 16.07
CA ALA A 767 4.19 -27.22 15.71
C ALA A 767 4.36 -27.55 14.21
N GLY A 768 3.26 -27.69 13.48
CA GLY A 768 3.22 -28.02 12.06
C GLY A 768 3.26 -29.52 11.77
N ASN A 769 3.17 -30.39 12.79
CA ASN A 769 3.01 -31.82 12.55
C ASN A 769 1.61 -32.07 11.99
N LEU A 770 1.56 -32.93 10.97
CA LEU A 770 0.32 -33.30 10.31
C LEU A 770 0.00 -34.76 10.58
N SER A 771 -1.25 -35.03 10.95
CA SER A 771 -1.74 -36.40 11.04
C SER A 771 -1.60 -37.13 9.70
N THR A 772 -1.70 -38.45 9.71
CA THR A 772 -2.05 -39.19 8.49
C THR A 772 -3.42 -38.70 7.99
N ALA A 773 -3.66 -38.83 6.68
CA ALA A 773 -4.97 -38.52 6.11
C ALA A 773 -6.03 -39.48 6.66
N SER A 774 -7.24 -38.96 6.91
CA SER A 774 -8.40 -39.78 7.19
C SER A 774 -8.67 -40.79 6.06
N SER A 775 -9.51 -41.78 6.35
CA SER A 775 -10.16 -42.54 5.28
C SER A 775 -10.90 -41.57 4.35
N ALA A 776 -10.80 -41.83 3.04
CA ALA A 776 -11.47 -41.00 2.05
C ALA A 776 -12.98 -41.18 2.11
N VAL A 777 -13.74 -40.09 2.00
CA VAL A 777 -15.18 -40.11 1.78
C VAL A 777 -15.52 -39.53 0.42
N THR A 778 -16.52 -40.10 -0.24
CA THR A 778 -16.97 -39.60 -1.54
C THR A 778 -18.24 -38.77 -1.37
N GLY A 779 -18.20 -37.50 -1.73
CA GLY A 779 -19.37 -36.64 -1.88
C GLY A 779 -19.74 -36.54 -3.36
N THR A 780 -20.96 -36.92 -3.73
CA THR A 780 -21.48 -36.72 -5.08
C THR A 780 -22.41 -35.53 -5.07
N THR A 781 -22.07 -34.48 -5.80
CA THR A 781 -23.00 -33.36 -6.01
C THR A 781 -24.26 -33.88 -6.66
N LYS A 782 -25.40 -33.29 -6.29
CA LYS A 782 -26.67 -33.66 -6.91
C LYS A 782 -26.57 -33.39 -8.42
N PRO A 783 -27.27 -34.18 -9.26
CA PRO A 783 -27.51 -33.77 -10.64
C PRO A 783 -27.97 -32.33 -10.63
N GLY A 784 -27.45 -31.53 -11.56
CA GLY A 784 -27.82 -30.13 -11.66
C GLY A 784 -29.33 -30.12 -11.79
N SER A 785 -30.02 -29.47 -10.86
CA SER A 785 -31.44 -29.23 -11.06
C SER A 785 -31.53 -28.36 -12.31
N THR A 786 -31.97 -28.94 -13.42
CA THR A 786 -32.44 -28.20 -14.59
C THR A 786 -33.75 -27.49 -14.24
N GLY A 787 -33.72 -26.67 -13.19
CA GLY A 787 -34.71 -25.63 -12.94
C GLY A 787 -34.03 -24.35 -13.36
N GLY A 788 -34.46 -23.78 -14.49
CA GLY A 788 -34.03 -22.46 -14.89
C GLY A 788 -34.22 -21.49 -13.72
N SER A 789 -33.30 -20.55 -13.53
CA SER A 789 -33.49 -19.42 -12.62
C SER A 789 -34.63 -18.56 -13.17
N VAL A 790 -35.87 -19.02 -13.01
CA VAL A 790 -37.06 -18.29 -13.44
C VAL A 790 -37.44 -17.38 -12.30
N THR A 791 -37.52 -16.09 -12.58
CA THR A 791 -37.95 -15.08 -11.61
C THR A 791 -39.23 -14.43 -12.10
N ALA A 792 -40.11 -14.03 -11.18
CA ALA A 792 -41.29 -13.25 -11.51
C ALA A 792 -41.30 -11.91 -10.75
N SER A 793 -41.71 -10.83 -11.41
CA SER A 793 -41.92 -9.51 -10.80
C SER A 793 -43.37 -9.08 -10.94
N TYR A 794 -43.88 -8.35 -9.94
CA TYR A 794 -45.27 -7.89 -9.85
C TYR A 794 -45.35 -6.37 -9.97
N HIS A 795 -46.16 -5.86 -10.89
CA HIS A 795 -46.39 -4.42 -11.09
C HIS A 795 -47.90 -4.12 -11.13
N VAL A 796 -48.37 -3.17 -10.33
CA VAL A 796 -49.76 -2.70 -10.38
C VAL A 796 -49.86 -1.63 -11.48
N ASP A 797 -50.63 -1.91 -12.53
CA ASP A 797 -50.78 -1.04 -13.69
C ASP A 797 -51.76 0.11 -13.40
N ASN A 798 -52.87 -0.18 -12.71
CA ASN A 798 -53.90 0.78 -12.34
C ASN A 798 -54.65 0.28 -11.11
N ASP A 799 -54.94 1.17 -10.16
CA ASP A 799 -55.68 0.87 -8.93
C ASP A 799 -56.75 1.95 -8.69
N TRP A 800 -58.02 1.55 -8.56
CA TRP A 800 -59.15 2.45 -8.35
C TRP A 800 -59.79 2.32 -6.96
N GLY A 801 -59.05 1.79 -5.98
CA GLY A 801 -59.38 1.84 -4.55
C GLY A 801 -60.27 0.72 -4.02
N ASN A 802 -60.93 -0.03 -4.91
CA ASN A 802 -61.62 -1.30 -4.58
C ASN A 802 -61.33 -2.42 -5.61
N GLY A 803 -60.45 -2.13 -6.57
CA GLY A 803 -59.94 -3.09 -7.54
C GLY A 803 -58.76 -2.51 -8.30
N PHE A 804 -58.00 -3.38 -8.95
CA PHE A 804 -56.80 -3.03 -9.68
C PHE A 804 -56.55 -3.99 -10.85
N THR A 805 -55.71 -3.56 -11.78
CA THR A 805 -55.04 -4.42 -12.76
C THR A 805 -53.55 -4.48 -12.47
N ALA A 806 -52.94 -5.65 -12.64
CA ALA A 806 -51.51 -5.85 -12.44
C ALA A 806 -50.90 -6.71 -13.55
N THR A 807 -49.67 -6.39 -13.91
CA THR A 807 -48.84 -7.13 -14.86
C THR A 807 -47.72 -7.85 -14.12
N ILE A 808 -47.58 -9.14 -14.43
CA ILE A 808 -46.53 -10.01 -13.89
C ILE A 808 -45.57 -10.33 -15.03
N THR A 809 -44.27 -10.11 -14.80
CA THR A 809 -43.21 -10.46 -15.76
C THR A 809 -42.48 -11.70 -15.30
N VAL A 810 -42.45 -12.75 -16.12
CA VAL A 810 -41.71 -13.99 -15.87
C VAL A 810 -40.45 -13.98 -16.73
N GLN A 811 -39.28 -14.05 -16.11
CA GLN A 811 -37.98 -13.99 -16.78
C GLN A 811 -37.19 -15.26 -16.55
N ASN A 812 -36.64 -15.84 -17.62
CA ASN A 812 -35.68 -16.92 -17.55
C ASN A 812 -34.26 -16.36 -17.42
N LYS A 813 -33.72 -16.34 -16.20
CA LYS A 813 -32.32 -16.01 -15.91
C LYS A 813 -31.40 -17.24 -15.95
N GLY A 814 -31.93 -18.40 -16.32
CA GLY A 814 -31.13 -19.61 -16.57
C GLY A 814 -30.37 -19.54 -17.89
N THR A 815 -29.56 -20.55 -18.15
CA THR A 815 -28.72 -20.69 -19.35
C THR A 815 -29.35 -21.57 -20.44
N THR A 816 -30.49 -22.19 -20.17
CA THR A 816 -31.26 -23.02 -21.12
C THR A 816 -32.67 -22.46 -21.31
N ALA A 817 -33.24 -22.61 -22.51
CA ALA A 817 -34.63 -22.25 -22.75
C ALA A 817 -35.57 -23.13 -21.91
N ILE A 818 -36.62 -22.54 -21.35
CA ILE A 818 -37.72 -23.27 -20.72
C ILE A 818 -38.88 -23.39 -21.71
N SER A 819 -39.73 -24.39 -21.53
CA SER A 819 -40.91 -24.68 -22.35
C SER A 819 -42.23 -24.44 -21.61
N ALA A 820 -42.18 -24.43 -20.27
CA ALA A 820 -43.28 -24.07 -19.40
C ALA A 820 -42.79 -23.26 -18.20
N TRP A 821 -43.68 -22.48 -17.59
CA TRP A 821 -43.42 -21.74 -16.37
C TRP A 821 -44.65 -21.74 -15.44
N GLU A 822 -44.37 -21.66 -14.15
CA GLU A 822 -45.37 -21.53 -13.09
C GLU A 822 -44.98 -20.36 -12.17
N VAL A 823 -45.96 -19.56 -11.74
CA VAL A 823 -45.80 -18.48 -10.76
C VAL A 823 -46.81 -18.67 -9.65
N LYS A 824 -46.36 -18.63 -8.40
CA LYS A 824 -47.21 -18.76 -7.22
C LYS A 824 -47.01 -17.59 -6.29
N TRP A 825 -48.08 -17.20 -5.61
CA TRP A 825 -47.98 -16.27 -4.48
C TRP A 825 -49.15 -16.41 -3.52
N THR A 826 -49.00 -15.80 -2.36
CA THR A 826 -50.08 -15.66 -1.38
C THR A 826 -50.24 -14.18 -1.05
N TRP A 827 -51.44 -13.64 -1.20
CA TRP A 827 -51.72 -12.29 -0.72
C TRP A 827 -51.82 -12.24 0.80
N GLY A 828 -51.28 -11.17 1.40
CA GLY A 828 -51.46 -10.87 2.82
C GLY A 828 -52.81 -10.24 3.15
N GLY A 829 -53.56 -9.79 2.13
CA GLY A 829 -54.88 -9.18 2.27
C GLY A 829 -56.01 -10.05 1.72
N ASN A 830 -57.12 -9.41 1.33
CA ASN A 830 -58.32 -10.09 0.82
C ASN A 830 -58.50 -9.96 -0.69
N GLN A 831 -57.42 -9.75 -1.44
CA GLN A 831 -57.42 -9.66 -2.90
C GLN A 831 -58.07 -10.90 -3.52
N GLN A 832 -58.95 -10.69 -4.49
CA GLN A 832 -59.61 -11.75 -5.27
C GLN A 832 -59.47 -11.45 -6.75
N VAL A 833 -58.85 -12.36 -7.51
CA VAL A 833 -58.76 -12.27 -8.97
C VAL A 833 -60.15 -12.45 -9.56
N THR A 834 -60.56 -11.48 -10.36
CA THR A 834 -61.84 -11.46 -11.09
C THR A 834 -61.67 -11.76 -12.57
N ASN A 835 -60.47 -11.52 -13.12
CA ASN A 835 -60.13 -11.83 -14.50
C ASN A 835 -58.60 -12.01 -14.67
N SER A 836 -58.17 -12.77 -15.68
CA SER A 836 -56.76 -12.92 -16.06
C SER A 836 -56.59 -13.06 -17.58
N TRP A 837 -55.45 -12.65 -18.11
CA TRP A 837 -55.09 -12.83 -19.51
C TRP A 837 -53.65 -13.32 -19.66
N ASN A 838 -53.37 -14.09 -20.72
CA ASN A 838 -52.08 -14.75 -20.98
C ASN A 838 -51.62 -15.72 -19.89
N ALA A 839 -52.54 -16.25 -19.09
CA ALA A 839 -52.23 -17.17 -17.99
C ALA A 839 -53.44 -18.06 -17.66
N GLY A 840 -53.17 -19.31 -17.29
CA GLY A 840 -54.12 -20.15 -16.57
C GLY A 840 -53.92 -19.95 -15.06
N LEU A 841 -54.97 -19.56 -14.34
CA LEU A 841 -54.87 -19.15 -12.94
C LEU A 841 -55.90 -19.89 -12.10
N VAL A 842 -55.47 -20.37 -10.93
CA VAL A 842 -56.33 -20.92 -9.89
C VAL A 842 -56.05 -20.15 -8.59
N GLN A 843 -57.10 -19.60 -7.97
CA GLN A 843 -57.00 -18.96 -6.66
C GLN A 843 -57.79 -19.76 -5.62
N ASN A 844 -57.13 -20.13 -4.52
CA ASN A 844 -57.72 -20.79 -3.37
C ASN A 844 -57.49 -19.93 -2.11
N GLY A 845 -58.55 -19.24 -1.66
CA GLY A 845 -58.42 -18.25 -0.58
C GLY A 845 -57.51 -17.09 -0.99
N THR A 846 -56.40 -16.91 -0.28
CA THR A 846 -55.38 -15.89 -0.61
C THR A 846 -54.24 -16.42 -1.47
N GLY A 847 -54.16 -17.74 -1.71
CA GLY A 847 -53.12 -18.38 -2.52
C GLY A 847 -53.50 -18.41 -4.01
N VAL A 848 -52.57 -18.04 -4.87
CA VAL A 848 -52.72 -18.00 -6.32
C VAL A 848 -51.63 -18.84 -6.98
N ASP A 849 -52.06 -19.77 -7.84
CA ASP A 849 -51.20 -20.60 -8.69
C ASP A 849 -51.47 -20.24 -10.16
N VAL A 850 -50.42 -19.86 -10.90
CA VAL A 850 -50.50 -19.41 -12.29
C VAL A 850 -49.56 -20.22 -13.16
N HIS A 851 -50.03 -20.70 -14.30
CA HIS A 851 -49.24 -21.41 -15.30
C HIS A 851 -49.39 -20.78 -16.69
N ASN A 852 -48.40 -21.02 -17.54
CA ASN A 852 -48.42 -20.56 -18.92
C ASN A 852 -49.57 -21.20 -19.73
N LEU A 853 -50.03 -20.48 -20.75
CA LEU A 853 -50.87 -21.04 -21.80
C LEU A 853 -49.97 -21.69 -22.88
N GLY A 854 -50.58 -22.47 -23.77
CA GLY A 854 -49.82 -23.26 -24.77
C GLY A 854 -48.92 -22.43 -25.70
N TYR A 855 -49.15 -21.12 -25.85
CA TYR A 855 -48.39 -20.25 -26.75
C TYR A 855 -47.31 -19.40 -26.07
N ASN A 856 -47.28 -19.30 -24.74
CA ASN A 856 -46.35 -18.41 -24.02
C ASN A 856 -45.47 -19.10 -22.98
N GLY A 857 -45.40 -20.44 -23.00
CA GLY A 857 -44.54 -21.21 -22.11
C GLY A 857 -43.06 -21.14 -22.44
N SER A 858 -42.72 -20.98 -23.72
CA SER A 858 -41.32 -20.98 -24.17
C SER A 858 -40.61 -19.66 -23.88
N ILE A 859 -39.58 -19.67 -23.04
CA ILE A 859 -38.75 -18.49 -22.73
C ILE A 859 -37.27 -18.84 -22.87
N ALA A 860 -36.57 -18.21 -23.81
CA ALA A 860 -35.13 -18.39 -24.00
C ALA A 860 -34.30 -17.75 -22.85
N PRO A 861 -33.02 -18.13 -22.67
CA PRO A 861 -32.13 -17.51 -21.69
C PRO A 861 -32.09 -15.98 -21.81
N GLY A 862 -32.24 -15.28 -20.69
CA GLY A 862 -32.28 -13.82 -20.60
C GLY A 862 -33.59 -13.16 -21.04
N GLN A 863 -34.52 -13.91 -21.66
CA GLN A 863 -35.81 -13.38 -22.14
C GLN A 863 -36.90 -13.45 -21.07
N SER A 864 -38.01 -12.75 -21.33
CA SER A 864 -39.19 -12.74 -20.46
C SER A 864 -40.50 -12.81 -21.24
N THR A 865 -41.57 -13.18 -20.54
CA THR A 865 -42.96 -13.04 -20.98
C THR A 865 -43.77 -12.33 -19.90
N THR A 866 -44.97 -11.85 -20.24
CA THR A 866 -45.88 -11.20 -19.29
C THR A 866 -47.28 -11.82 -19.33
N PHE A 867 -47.95 -11.78 -18.17
CA PHE A 867 -49.38 -12.00 -18.06
C PHE A 867 -49.98 -10.94 -17.14
N GLY A 868 -51.31 -10.78 -17.18
CA GLY A 868 -51.97 -9.79 -16.33
C GLY A 868 -53.22 -10.32 -15.65
N ILE A 869 -53.59 -9.64 -14.58
CA ILE A 869 -54.75 -9.94 -13.74
C ILE A 869 -55.56 -8.67 -13.48
N GLN A 870 -56.86 -8.85 -13.26
CA GLN A 870 -57.74 -7.88 -12.63
C GLN A 870 -58.25 -8.47 -11.32
N ALA A 871 -58.14 -7.74 -10.22
CA ALA A 871 -58.55 -8.21 -8.90
C ALA A 871 -59.27 -7.13 -8.09
N THR A 872 -60.13 -7.56 -7.18
CA THR A 872 -60.83 -6.71 -6.21
C THR A 872 -60.21 -6.85 -4.83
N TYR A 873 -60.29 -5.79 -4.01
CA TYR A 873 -59.84 -5.83 -2.61
C TYR A 873 -60.58 -4.78 -1.77
N SER A 874 -60.44 -4.84 -0.44
CA SER A 874 -60.87 -3.75 0.45
C SER A 874 -59.76 -3.41 1.44
N GLY A 875 -59.52 -2.12 1.70
CA GLY A 875 -58.49 -1.70 2.65
C GLY A 875 -57.13 -1.50 1.98
N SER A 876 -56.12 -2.30 2.33
CA SER A 876 -54.76 -2.16 1.80
C SER A 876 -54.45 -3.15 0.67
N ASN A 877 -53.63 -2.72 -0.31
CA ASN A 877 -53.21 -3.52 -1.45
C ASN A 877 -51.69 -3.77 -1.51
N PRO A 878 -51.09 -4.50 -0.55
CA PRO A 878 -49.66 -4.78 -0.59
C PRO A 878 -49.30 -5.75 -1.73
N ALA A 879 -48.21 -5.46 -2.43
CA ALA A 879 -47.67 -6.36 -3.45
C ALA A 879 -47.21 -7.70 -2.81
N PRO A 880 -47.54 -8.85 -3.41
CA PRO A 880 -47.15 -10.15 -2.89
C PRO A 880 -45.70 -10.49 -3.24
N THR A 881 -45.09 -11.39 -2.47
CA THR A 881 -43.84 -12.05 -2.86
C THR A 881 -44.16 -13.21 -3.80
N LEU A 882 -43.58 -13.20 -5.01
CA LEU A 882 -43.78 -14.23 -6.01
C LEU A 882 -42.70 -15.32 -5.90
N SER A 883 -43.08 -16.58 -6.10
CA SER A 883 -42.18 -17.66 -6.47
C SER A 883 -42.45 -18.07 -7.92
N ALA A 884 -41.40 -18.40 -8.66
CA ALA A 884 -41.52 -18.83 -10.04
C ALA A 884 -40.63 -20.03 -10.33
N SER A 885 -41.07 -20.88 -11.25
CA SER A 885 -40.34 -22.06 -11.73
C SER A 885 -40.53 -22.20 -13.23
N GLY A 886 -39.63 -22.94 -13.90
CA GLY A 886 -39.81 -23.31 -15.30
C GLY A 886 -39.08 -24.60 -15.65
N SER A 887 -39.59 -25.29 -16.68
CA SER A 887 -39.16 -26.62 -17.11
C SER A 887 -38.86 -26.71 -18.60
#